data_AF-A0A1M6GDI0-F1
#
_entry.id   AF-A0A1M6GDI0-F1
#
_cell.length_a   1.000
_cell.length_b   1.000
_cell.length_c   1.000
_cell.angle_alpha   90.00
_cell.angle_beta   90.00
_cell.angle_gamma   90.00
#
_symmetry.space_group_name_H-M   'P 1'
#
loop_
_entity.id
_entity.type
_entity.pdbx_description
1 polymer ?
#
loop_
_entity_poly.entity_id
_entity_poly.type
_entity_poly.pdbx_seq_one_letter_code
_entity_poly.pdbx_strand_id
1 'polypeptide(L)'
;MKITKRKWGEHHPPLYFYRDEDSGRLLAQNDRKQDYTDTLFNDIAQDTFERSLRNRLLKTPEKGDKRFYSNEIVKLVEKLCQGADVAEIMKSMERNEKLRPKNEKEIKNLKKQLDGTLSEYGKRYTAPEGAMTLNDALFYLVEGNPLKQAMAKAELGKIREALIKEKENRINRVRYSIKNNKIPLRIQEDGGITPNNDRAAWLLGLMKPADPAKGITDCYPLLGELEEVFDFDKLSKTLHEKISRCQGRPRSIAMAVDEALKQYLRELWEKSPSRQQDLKYYFQAVQEYFKDNFPIRTKRMGARLRQELLKDKTSLSRLLEPKHMANAVRRRLINQSTQMHILYGKLYAYCCGEDGRLLVNSETLQRIQVHEAVKKQAMTAVLWSISRLRYFYQFEDGDILSNKNPIKDFRDKFLRDTNKYTHEDVEACKEKLQDFFPLKELQEKIKEDAKGLQETDNKQADTTDFKAIGHIVRDDRKLCNQLLAECVSCIGELRHHIFHYKNVTLIQALKRIADKVKPEDLSVLRAIYLLDRRNLKKAFAKRISSMNLPLYYREDLLSRIFKKEGTAFFLYSAKIQMTPSFQRVYERGKNLRREFECERMKAEASNGQNGQDGDRLKWFRQLAAGDSADTHFNWAVEAYAESAADVENNVEFDTDVDAQRALRNLLLLIYRHHFLPEVQKDETLVTGKIHKVLERNRQLSEGQGPNQGKAHGYSVIEELYHEGMPLSDLMKQLQRRISETERESRELAQEKTDYAQRFILDIFAEAFNDFLEAHYGEEYLEIMSPRKDAEAAKKWVKESKTVDLKTSIDEKEPEGHLLVLYPVLRLLDERELGELQQQMIRYRTSLASWQGESNFSEEIRIAGQIEELTELVKLTEPEPQFAEEVWGKRAKEAFEDFIEGNMKNYEAFYLQSDNNTPVYRRNMSRLLRSGLMGVYQKVLASHKQALKRDYLLWSEKHWNVKDENGADISSAEQAQCLLQRLHRKYAESPSRFTEEDCKLYEKVLRRLEDYNQAVKNLSFSSLYEICVLNLEILSRWVGFVQDWERDMYFLLLAWVRQGKLDGIKEEDVRDIFSEGNIIRNLVDTLKGENMNAFESVYFPENKGSKYLGVRNDVAHLDLMRKNGWRLEAGKTCSVMEDYINRLRFLLSYDQKRMNAVTKTLQQIFDRHKVKIRFTVEKGGMLKIEDVTADKIVHLKGSRLSGIEIPSHGERFIDTLKALMVYPRG
;
A
#
# COMPACT_ATOMS: atom_id res chain seq x y z
N MET A 1 -24.99 8.87 5.82
CA MET A 1 -25.73 7.72 6.37
C MET A 1 -24.99 6.47 5.95
N LYS A 2 -24.55 5.65 6.91
CA LYS A 2 -23.79 4.41 6.71
C LYS A 2 -24.63 3.28 7.32
N ILE A 3 -24.87 2.23 6.53
CA ILE A 3 -25.73 1.09 6.93
C ILE A 3 -24.88 -0.13 7.31
N THR A 4 -23.89 -0.45 6.47
CA THR A 4 -22.96 -1.57 6.69
C THR A 4 -21.73 -1.12 7.47
N LYS A 5 -21.03 -2.06 8.12
CA LYS A 5 -19.77 -1.79 8.84
C LYS A 5 -19.95 -0.77 9.96
N ARG A 6 -21.07 -0.90 10.68
CA ARG A 6 -21.48 -0.04 11.78
C ARG A 6 -22.04 -0.93 12.88
N LYS A 7 -21.66 -0.68 14.13
CA LYS A 7 -22.27 -1.27 15.33
C LYS A 7 -23.64 -0.63 15.58
N TRP A 8 -24.64 -1.43 15.88
CA TRP A 8 -26.02 -0.99 16.02
C TRP A 8 -26.45 -1.16 17.48
N GLY A 9 -26.25 -0.15 18.34
CA GLY A 9 -26.48 -0.28 19.78
C GLY A 9 -25.40 -1.10 20.51
N GLU A 10 -25.56 -1.34 21.81
CA GLU A 10 -24.58 -2.10 22.62
C GLU A 10 -24.59 -3.60 22.29
N HIS A 11 -25.74 -4.17 21.97
CA HIS A 11 -25.94 -5.62 21.85
C HIS A 11 -25.94 -6.18 20.42
N HIS A 12 -25.90 -5.35 19.36
CA HIS A 12 -25.90 -5.88 17.99
C HIS A 12 -24.53 -5.79 17.31
N PRO A 13 -24.03 -6.91 16.74
CA PRO A 13 -22.74 -6.94 16.08
C PRO A 13 -22.75 -6.08 14.80
N PRO A 14 -21.57 -5.63 14.33
CA PRO A 14 -21.48 -4.94 13.06
C PRO A 14 -21.97 -5.82 11.90
N LEU A 15 -22.82 -5.24 11.04
CA LEU A 15 -23.41 -5.95 9.91
C LEU A 15 -22.67 -5.67 8.59
N TYR A 16 -22.48 -6.72 7.80
CA TYR A 16 -21.76 -6.70 6.53
C TYR A 16 -22.65 -7.08 5.37
N PHE A 17 -22.44 -6.42 4.23
CA PHE A 17 -23.16 -6.74 3.02
C PHE A 17 -22.60 -8.01 2.41
N TYR A 18 -23.45 -9.03 2.33
CA TYR A 18 -23.21 -10.28 1.64
C TYR A 18 -24.16 -10.37 0.45
N ARG A 19 -23.74 -11.00 -0.64
CA ARG A 19 -24.60 -11.27 -1.79
C ARG A 19 -24.26 -12.62 -2.38
N ASP A 20 -25.30 -13.25 -2.88
CA ASP A 20 -25.28 -14.48 -3.67
C ASP A 20 -26.07 -14.25 -4.96
N GLU A 21 -26.37 -15.34 -5.67
CA GLU A 21 -27.20 -15.31 -6.87
C GLU A 21 -28.67 -14.96 -6.57
N ASP A 22 -29.15 -15.16 -5.35
CA ASP A 22 -30.58 -15.04 -5.04
C ASP A 22 -30.96 -13.76 -4.30
N SER A 23 -30.02 -13.13 -3.59
CA SER A 23 -30.31 -12.00 -2.71
C SER A 23 -29.05 -11.26 -2.26
N GLY A 24 -29.23 -9.99 -1.88
CA GLY A 24 -28.29 -9.31 -0.99
C GLY A 24 -28.80 -9.35 0.45
N ARG A 25 -27.90 -9.60 1.40
CA ARG A 25 -28.22 -9.77 2.83
C ARG A 25 -27.25 -8.99 3.71
N LEU A 26 -27.65 -8.76 4.96
CA LEU A 26 -26.81 -8.18 6.00
C LEU A 26 -26.49 -9.26 7.03
N LEU A 27 -25.24 -9.69 7.06
CA LEU A 27 -24.77 -10.76 7.94
C LEU A 27 -23.88 -10.19 9.04
N ALA A 28 -23.93 -10.82 10.22
CA ALA A 28 -22.93 -10.59 11.26
C ALA A 28 -21.65 -11.38 10.92
N GLN A 29 -20.50 -10.96 11.46
CA GLN A 29 -19.25 -11.67 11.21
C GLN A 29 -19.23 -13.05 11.89
N ASN A 30 -19.75 -13.12 13.11
CA ASN A 30 -19.72 -14.32 13.95
C ASN A 30 -20.94 -15.22 13.71
N ASP A 31 -21.90 -14.73 12.91
CA ASP A 31 -23.12 -15.43 12.55
C ASP A 31 -23.47 -15.09 11.10
N ARG A 32 -22.95 -15.93 10.19
CA ARG A 32 -23.17 -15.81 8.74
C ARG A 32 -24.42 -16.55 8.26
N LYS A 33 -25.14 -17.23 9.16
CA LYS A 33 -26.36 -17.98 8.81
C LYS A 33 -27.60 -17.10 8.94
N GLN A 34 -27.60 -16.17 9.90
CA GLN A 34 -28.74 -15.28 10.12
C GLN A 34 -28.70 -14.03 9.23
N ASP A 35 -29.80 -13.77 8.51
CA ASP A 35 -30.00 -12.51 7.78
C ASP A 35 -30.62 -11.45 8.71
N TYR A 36 -29.82 -10.44 9.05
CA TYR A 36 -30.23 -9.33 9.91
C TYR A 36 -30.88 -8.18 9.13
N THR A 37 -31.10 -8.32 7.81
CA THR A 37 -31.62 -7.22 6.98
C THR A 37 -32.95 -6.69 7.51
N ASP A 38 -33.90 -7.58 7.81
CA ASP A 38 -35.24 -7.16 8.24
C ASP A 38 -35.25 -6.66 9.69
N THR A 39 -34.57 -7.37 10.59
CA THR A 39 -34.38 -6.94 11.99
C THR A 39 -33.78 -5.54 12.08
N LEU A 40 -32.78 -5.24 11.24
CA LEU A 40 -32.14 -3.93 11.23
C LEU A 40 -33.12 -2.82 10.84
N PHE A 41 -33.87 -3.00 9.75
CA PHE A 41 -34.71 -1.93 9.21
C PHE A 41 -36.05 -1.77 9.94
N ASN A 42 -36.57 -2.83 10.55
CA ASN A 42 -37.79 -2.77 11.32
C ASN A 42 -37.55 -2.03 12.65
N ASP A 43 -36.50 -2.41 13.39
CA ASP A 43 -36.40 -2.02 14.81
C ASP A 43 -35.23 -1.07 15.09
N ILE A 44 -34.05 -1.33 14.51
CA ILE A 44 -32.80 -0.72 15.02
C ILE A 44 -32.39 0.54 14.24
N ALA A 45 -32.70 0.63 12.95
CA ALA A 45 -32.20 1.71 12.08
C ALA A 45 -33.05 2.99 12.07
N GLN A 46 -34.22 3.01 12.71
CA GLN A 46 -35.21 4.09 12.63
C GLN A 46 -34.61 5.49 12.95
N ASP A 47 -33.93 5.63 14.08
CA ASP A 47 -33.27 6.88 14.52
C ASP A 47 -32.23 7.37 13.49
N THR A 48 -31.56 6.47 12.78
CA THR A 48 -30.56 6.85 11.76
C THR A 48 -31.22 7.51 10.55
N PHE A 49 -32.39 7.03 10.15
CA PHE A 49 -33.15 7.62 9.05
C PHE A 49 -33.80 8.93 9.48
N GLU A 50 -34.29 9.02 10.72
CA GLU A 50 -34.78 10.27 11.33
C GLU A 50 -33.69 11.36 11.34
N ARG A 51 -32.51 11.06 11.90
CA ARG A 51 -31.35 12.00 11.87
C ARG A 51 -30.98 12.39 10.44
N SER A 52 -31.05 11.44 9.50
CA SER A 52 -30.77 11.77 8.10
C SER A 52 -31.83 12.67 7.46
N LEU A 53 -33.10 12.57 7.86
CA LEU A 53 -34.18 13.44 7.40
C LEU A 53 -34.03 14.83 8.02
N ARG A 54 -33.78 14.91 9.33
CA ARG A 54 -33.46 16.13 10.06
C ARG A 54 -32.34 16.93 9.38
N ASN A 55 -31.22 16.27 9.09
CA ASN A 55 -30.07 16.90 8.45
C ASN A 55 -30.32 17.32 6.98
N ARG A 56 -31.42 16.88 6.36
CA ARG A 56 -31.84 17.40 5.06
C ARG A 56 -32.73 18.63 5.20
N LEU A 57 -33.51 18.75 6.26
CA LEU A 57 -34.39 19.90 6.49
C LEU A 57 -33.60 21.08 7.04
N LEU A 58 -32.65 20.84 7.95
CA LEU A 58 -31.82 21.85 8.61
C LEU A 58 -30.52 22.12 7.86
N LYS A 59 -29.98 23.34 7.96
CA LYS A 59 -28.60 23.66 7.51
C LYS A 59 -27.59 22.92 8.39
N THR A 60 -26.53 22.43 7.75
CA THR A 60 -25.39 21.85 8.45
C THR A 60 -24.48 22.99 8.91
N PRO A 61 -24.14 23.12 10.20
CA PRO A 61 -23.27 24.19 10.67
C PRO A 61 -21.86 24.06 10.06
N GLU A 62 -21.23 25.19 9.74
CA GLU A 62 -19.81 25.23 9.42
C GLU A 62 -19.01 24.96 10.71
N LYS A 63 -17.88 24.23 10.60
CA LYS A 63 -17.04 23.88 11.76
C LYS A 63 -16.64 25.16 12.51
N GLY A 64 -17.11 25.32 13.75
CA GLY A 64 -16.74 26.42 14.64
C GLY A 64 -17.90 27.28 15.17
N ASP A 65 -19.08 27.23 14.55
CA ASP A 65 -20.18 28.11 14.94
C ASP A 65 -21.09 27.48 16.01
N LYS A 66 -20.73 27.67 17.30
CA LYS A 66 -21.50 27.17 18.46
C LYS A 66 -22.93 27.74 18.54
N ARG A 67 -23.24 28.83 17.83
CA ARG A 67 -24.57 29.50 17.87
C ARG A 67 -25.70 28.72 17.20
N PHE A 68 -25.39 27.66 16.43
CA PHE A 68 -26.39 26.82 15.75
C PHE A 68 -26.86 25.60 16.55
N TYR A 69 -26.18 25.24 17.64
CA TYR A 69 -26.56 24.10 18.46
C TYR A 69 -27.67 24.52 19.42
N SER A 70 -28.89 24.06 19.15
CA SER A 70 -30.11 24.18 19.96
C SER A 70 -30.88 25.51 19.94
N ASN A 71 -31.24 26.02 18.75
CA ASN A 71 -32.37 26.94 18.69
C ASN A 71 -33.71 26.16 18.69
N GLU A 72 -34.79 26.85 19.03
CA GLU A 72 -36.11 26.25 19.20
C GLU A 72 -36.70 25.73 17.88
N ILE A 73 -36.36 26.35 16.75
CA ILE A 73 -36.75 25.89 15.41
C ILE A 73 -36.13 24.51 15.11
N VAL A 74 -34.88 24.27 15.53
CA VAL A 74 -34.24 22.95 15.42
C VAL A 74 -35.03 21.91 16.23
N LYS A 75 -35.41 22.22 17.48
CA LYS A 75 -36.22 21.32 18.33
C LYS A 75 -37.61 21.05 17.74
N LEU A 76 -38.23 22.06 17.13
CA LEU A 76 -39.50 21.97 16.42
C LEU A 76 -39.41 20.99 15.24
N VAL A 77 -38.40 21.15 14.39
CA VAL A 77 -38.16 20.27 13.24
C VAL A 77 -37.78 18.86 13.69
N GLU A 78 -37.07 18.70 14.81
CA GLU A 78 -36.77 17.40 15.42
C GLU A 78 -38.05 16.66 15.82
N LYS A 79 -38.93 17.31 16.57
CA LYS A 79 -40.22 16.73 16.97
C LYS A 79 -41.10 16.37 15.77
N LEU A 80 -41.12 17.21 14.73
CA LEU A 80 -41.84 16.91 13.48
C LEU A 80 -41.27 15.64 12.79
N CYS A 81 -39.95 15.46 12.78
CA CYS A 81 -39.31 14.26 12.21
C CYS A 81 -39.56 13.00 13.04
N GLN A 82 -39.69 13.14 14.37
CA GLN A 82 -40.04 12.08 15.31
C GLN A 82 -41.51 11.65 15.20
N GLY A 83 -42.33 12.47 14.53
CA GLY A 83 -43.76 12.24 14.45
C GLY A 83 -44.49 12.59 15.75
N ALA A 84 -43.95 13.49 16.58
CA ALA A 84 -44.65 14.01 17.75
C ALA A 84 -45.95 14.73 17.34
N ASP A 85 -46.96 14.69 18.21
CA ASP A 85 -48.22 15.37 17.94
C ASP A 85 -48.03 16.90 17.88
N VAL A 86 -48.79 17.56 17.00
CA VAL A 86 -48.76 19.01 16.84
C VAL A 86 -49.13 19.69 18.16
N ALA A 87 -50.01 19.10 18.97
CA ALA A 87 -50.35 19.58 20.31
C ALA A 87 -49.17 19.50 21.31
N GLU A 88 -48.31 18.49 21.19
CA GLU A 88 -47.12 18.33 22.03
C GLU A 88 -45.98 19.28 21.61
N ILE A 89 -45.86 19.50 20.30
CA ILE A 89 -44.99 20.53 19.72
C ILE A 89 -45.41 21.92 20.24
N MET A 90 -46.71 22.18 20.29
CA MET A 90 -47.29 23.41 20.82
C MET A 90 -47.06 23.61 22.32
N LYS A 91 -47.25 22.57 23.16
CA LYS A 91 -46.96 22.65 24.60
C LYS A 91 -45.50 23.02 24.88
N SER A 92 -44.56 22.60 24.02
CA SER A 92 -43.16 23.03 24.12
C SER A 92 -42.90 24.46 23.66
N MET A 93 -43.76 25.04 22.82
CA MET A 93 -43.67 26.44 22.39
C MET A 93 -44.32 27.41 23.38
N GLU A 94 -45.46 27.05 23.98
CA GLU A 94 -46.19 27.89 24.94
C GLU A 94 -45.37 28.22 26.19
N ARG A 95 -44.42 27.34 26.56
CA ARG A 95 -43.50 27.54 27.68
C ARG A 95 -42.29 28.44 27.37
N ASN A 96 -42.15 28.95 26.15
CA ASN A 96 -40.92 29.59 25.68
C ASN A 96 -41.20 31.02 25.15
N GLU A 97 -41.15 32.02 26.04
CA GLU A 97 -41.48 33.43 25.72
C GLU A 97 -40.63 34.04 24.58
N LYS A 98 -39.43 33.49 24.32
CA LYS A 98 -38.47 34.00 23.33
C LYS A 98 -38.92 33.86 21.86
N LEU A 99 -39.94 33.07 21.58
CA LEU A 99 -40.46 32.85 20.23
C LEU A 99 -41.68 33.71 19.90
N ARG A 100 -42.23 34.52 20.82
CA ARG A 100 -43.40 35.37 20.52
C ARG A 100 -42.93 36.78 20.13
N PRO A 101 -42.90 37.14 18.83
CA PRO A 101 -42.52 38.48 18.44
C PRO A 101 -43.56 39.50 18.93
N LYS A 102 -43.11 40.54 19.63
CA LYS A 102 -43.95 41.63 20.12
C LYS A 102 -43.93 42.87 19.20
N ASN A 103 -43.01 42.92 18.24
CA ASN A 103 -42.84 44.04 17.30
C ASN A 103 -42.34 43.56 15.91
N GLU A 104 -42.45 44.42 14.89
CA GLU A 104 -42.01 44.12 13.51
C GLU A 104 -40.52 43.75 13.39
N LYS A 105 -39.67 44.32 14.24
CA LYS A 105 -38.22 44.04 14.26
C LYS A 105 -37.93 42.59 14.67
N GLU A 106 -38.67 42.07 15.65
CA GLU A 106 -38.62 40.67 16.09
C GLU A 106 -39.18 39.71 15.04
N ILE A 107 -40.26 40.08 14.34
CA ILE A 107 -40.79 39.30 13.19
C ILE A 107 -39.72 39.17 12.09
N LYS A 108 -39.03 40.26 11.76
CA LYS A 108 -37.96 40.26 10.75
C LYS A 108 -36.75 39.42 11.19
N ASN A 109 -36.41 39.46 12.48
CA ASN A 109 -35.35 38.62 13.06
C ASN A 109 -35.72 37.13 13.06
N LEU A 110 -36.96 36.77 13.40
CA LEU A 110 -37.46 35.40 13.33
C LEU A 110 -37.43 34.84 11.91
N LYS A 111 -37.85 35.64 10.92
CA LYS A 111 -37.75 35.26 9.51
C LYS A 111 -36.30 35.02 9.09
N LYS A 112 -35.38 35.90 9.49
CA LYS A 112 -33.93 35.74 9.28
C LYS A 112 -33.38 34.50 9.98
N GLN A 113 -33.89 34.14 11.17
CA GLN A 113 -33.49 32.97 11.92
C GLN A 113 -34.01 31.67 11.29
N LEU A 114 -35.26 31.63 10.83
CA LEU A 114 -35.84 30.55 10.02
C LEU A 114 -35.02 30.34 8.73
N ASP A 115 -34.73 31.43 8.02
CA ASP A 115 -33.91 31.42 6.81
C ASP A 115 -32.46 31.00 7.05
N GLY A 116 -31.95 31.31 8.25
CA GLY A 116 -30.65 30.90 8.76
C GLY A 116 -30.60 29.44 9.20
N THR A 117 -31.73 28.86 9.63
CA THR A 117 -31.81 27.50 10.23
C THR A 117 -32.20 26.43 9.23
N LEU A 118 -33.20 26.68 8.38
CA LEU A 118 -33.64 25.73 7.36
C LEU A 118 -32.67 25.70 6.18
N SER A 119 -32.44 24.51 5.67
CA SER A 119 -31.77 24.31 4.37
C SER A 119 -32.68 24.74 3.23
N GLU A 120 -32.14 24.95 2.03
CA GLU A 120 -32.94 25.20 0.83
C GLU A 120 -34.01 24.12 0.58
N TYR A 121 -33.71 22.87 0.92
CA TYR A 121 -34.68 21.78 0.82
C TYR A 121 -35.80 21.93 1.86
N GLY A 122 -35.44 22.21 3.13
CA GLY A 122 -36.41 22.44 4.20
C GLY A 122 -37.30 23.65 3.92
N LYS A 123 -36.75 24.72 3.35
CA LYS A 123 -37.51 25.93 3.01
C LYS A 123 -38.62 25.71 2.00
N ARG A 124 -38.38 24.81 1.05
CA ARG A 124 -39.30 24.51 -0.06
C ARG A 124 -40.10 23.22 0.16
N TYR A 125 -39.99 22.61 1.33
CA TYR A 125 -40.68 21.36 1.60
C TYR A 125 -42.17 21.63 1.79
N THR A 126 -43.02 20.95 1.02
CA THR A 126 -44.48 21.07 1.06
C THR A 126 -45.08 19.67 1.12
N ALA A 127 -46.16 19.50 1.89
CA ALA A 127 -46.88 18.23 1.91
C ALA A 127 -47.60 17.99 0.55
N PRO A 128 -47.89 16.74 0.18
CA PRO A 128 -48.82 16.46 -0.93
C PRO A 128 -50.15 17.18 -0.68
N GLU A 129 -50.64 17.95 -1.66
CA GLU A 129 -51.86 18.78 -1.53
C GLU A 129 -51.78 19.84 -0.41
N GLY A 130 -50.55 20.21 -0.02
CA GLY A 130 -50.26 21.25 0.94
C GLY A 130 -50.35 22.66 0.35
N ALA A 131 -50.90 23.59 1.12
CA ALA A 131 -51.07 24.99 0.72
C ALA A 131 -49.89 25.89 1.14
N MET A 132 -49.02 25.44 2.05
CA MET A 132 -47.88 26.24 2.55
C MET A 132 -46.59 25.41 2.64
N THR A 133 -45.44 26.07 2.51
CA THR A 133 -44.15 25.41 2.76
C THR A 133 -43.90 25.22 4.25
N LEU A 134 -42.98 24.32 4.63
CA LEU A 134 -42.51 24.16 6.00
C LEU A 134 -41.99 25.48 6.58
N ASN A 135 -41.33 26.32 5.76
CA ASN A 135 -40.87 27.63 6.20
C ASN A 135 -42.03 28.56 6.56
N ASP A 136 -43.04 28.62 5.69
CA ASP A 136 -44.20 29.48 5.87
C ASP A 136 -45.08 28.98 7.02
N ALA A 137 -45.28 27.67 7.12
CA ALA A 137 -46.02 27.04 8.21
C ALA A 137 -45.33 27.28 9.57
N LEU A 138 -44.00 27.15 9.66
CA LEU A 138 -43.26 27.49 10.88
C LEU A 138 -43.28 28.99 11.17
N PHE A 139 -43.20 29.85 10.14
CA PHE A 139 -43.29 31.30 10.31
C PHE A 139 -44.67 31.73 10.85
N TYR A 140 -45.75 31.25 10.24
CA TYR A 140 -47.13 31.56 10.63
C TYR A 140 -47.56 30.91 11.95
N LEU A 141 -46.94 29.80 12.34
CA LEU A 141 -47.11 29.23 13.67
C LEU A 141 -46.60 30.18 14.77
N VAL A 142 -45.54 30.93 14.46
CA VAL A 142 -44.80 31.78 15.40
C VAL A 142 -45.24 33.26 15.33
N GLU A 143 -45.74 33.74 14.18
CA GLU A 143 -46.24 35.11 13.94
C GLU A 143 -47.45 35.49 14.82
N GLY A 144 -48.19 34.50 15.35
CA GLY A 144 -49.19 34.72 16.41
C GLY A 144 -50.57 35.23 15.97
N ASN A 145 -50.85 35.35 14.67
CA ASN A 145 -52.20 35.62 14.18
C ASN A 145 -53.09 34.37 14.34
N PRO A 146 -54.23 34.41 15.05
CA PRO A 146 -55.04 33.22 15.37
C PRO A 146 -55.49 32.41 14.14
N LEU A 147 -55.87 33.11 13.06
CA LEU A 147 -56.36 32.49 11.83
C LEU A 147 -55.21 31.80 11.07
N LYS A 148 -54.09 32.51 10.88
CA LYS A 148 -52.88 31.96 10.24
C LYS A 148 -52.27 30.83 11.07
N GLN A 149 -52.33 30.92 12.39
CA GLN A 149 -51.82 29.89 13.29
C GLN A 149 -52.65 28.61 13.20
N ALA A 150 -53.98 28.72 13.07
CA ALA A 150 -54.86 27.56 12.82
C ALA A 150 -54.55 26.90 11.47
N MET A 151 -54.38 27.69 10.41
CA MET A 151 -53.97 27.20 9.09
C MET A 151 -52.59 26.51 9.13
N ALA A 152 -51.62 27.14 9.79
CA ALA A 152 -50.28 26.59 9.96
C ALA A 152 -50.26 25.28 10.74
N LYS A 153 -51.11 25.12 11.77
CA LYS A 153 -51.23 23.86 12.52
C LYS A 153 -51.76 22.73 11.65
N ALA A 154 -52.83 22.99 10.89
CA ALA A 154 -53.39 22.01 9.97
C ALA A 154 -52.34 21.59 8.93
N GLU A 155 -51.59 22.56 8.40
CA GLU A 155 -50.56 22.31 7.41
C GLU A 155 -49.34 21.56 8.00
N LEU A 156 -48.92 21.88 9.23
CA LEU A 156 -47.86 21.13 9.94
C LEU A 156 -48.27 19.69 10.24
N GLY A 157 -49.57 19.44 10.47
CA GLY A 157 -50.12 18.09 10.54
C GLY A 157 -49.89 17.31 9.24
N LYS A 158 -50.24 17.90 8.09
CA LYS A 158 -49.98 17.30 6.76
C LYS A 158 -48.48 17.10 6.50
N ILE A 159 -47.65 18.09 6.86
CA ILE A 159 -46.20 18.02 6.71
C ILE A 159 -45.60 16.91 7.58
N ARG A 160 -46.07 16.74 8.82
CA ARG A 160 -45.68 15.64 9.72
C ARG A 160 -45.96 14.29 9.07
N GLU A 161 -47.19 14.07 8.58
CA GLU A 161 -47.55 12.82 7.88
C GLU A 161 -46.69 12.59 6.64
N ALA A 162 -46.45 13.63 5.84
CA ALA A 162 -45.58 13.56 4.68
C ALA A 162 -44.12 13.19 5.05
N LEU A 163 -43.61 13.71 6.18
CA LEU A 163 -42.26 13.41 6.68
C LEU A 163 -42.15 11.97 7.21
N ILE A 164 -43.17 11.47 7.93
CA ILE A 164 -43.26 10.07 8.36
C ILE A 164 -43.24 9.15 7.14
N LYS A 165 -44.08 9.45 6.13
CA LYS A 165 -44.14 8.69 4.88
C LYS A 165 -42.82 8.74 4.10
N GLU A 166 -42.14 9.90 4.03
CA GLU A 166 -40.81 10.00 3.37
C GLU A 166 -39.74 9.18 4.12
N LYS A 167 -39.78 9.13 5.46
CA LYS A 167 -38.91 8.27 6.27
C LYS A 167 -39.12 6.80 5.93
N GLU A 168 -40.37 6.33 5.99
CA GLU A 168 -40.75 4.94 5.66
C GLU A 168 -40.38 4.58 4.21
N ASN A 169 -40.74 5.43 3.25
CA ASN A 169 -40.38 5.26 1.85
C ASN A 169 -38.87 5.14 1.66
N ARG A 170 -38.08 5.86 2.46
CA ARG A 170 -36.62 5.80 2.36
C ARG A 170 -36.04 4.55 3.00
N ILE A 171 -36.59 4.09 4.12
CA ILE A 171 -36.25 2.79 4.73
C ILE A 171 -36.55 1.68 3.73
N ASN A 172 -37.76 1.65 3.19
CA ASN A 172 -38.20 0.66 2.22
C ASN A 172 -37.33 0.68 0.94
N ARG A 173 -36.98 1.86 0.42
CA ARG A 173 -36.06 1.98 -0.74
C ARG A 173 -34.67 1.39 -0.45
N VAL A 174 -34.08 1.65 0.72
CA VAL A 174 -32.76 1.13 1.06
C VAL A 174 -32.81 -0.37 1.34
N ARG A 175 -33.82 -0.85 2.08
CA ARG A 175 -34.08 -2.27 2.33
C ARG A 175 -34.25 -3.04 1.02
N TYR A 176 -35.12 -2.55 0.13
CA TYR A 176 -35.34 -3.09 -1.20
C TYR A 176 -34.04 -3.09 -2.02
N SER A 177 -33.26 -2.01 -1.97
CA SER A 177 -31.97 -1.94 -2.68
C SER A 177 -30.95 -2.95 -2.18
N ILE A 178 -30.96 -3.32 -0.89
CA ILE A 178 -30.06 -4.34 -0.34
C ILE A 178 -30.51 -5.73 -0.79
N LYS A 179 -31.78 -6.08 -0.59
CA LYS A 179 -32.33 -7.39 -0.97
C LYS A 179 -32.18 -7.70 -2.46
N ASN A 180 -32.33 -6.68 -3.32
CA ASN A 180 -32.22 -6.84 -4.77
C ASN A 180 -30.80 -6.64 -5.33
N ASN A 181 -29.80 -6.39 -4.48
CA ASN A 181 -28.41 -6.29 -4.93
C ASN A 181 -27.76 -7.68 -4.97
N LYS A 182 -28.19 -8.46 -5.95
CA LYS A 182 -27.73 -9.82 -6.24
C LYS A 182 -26.50 -9.78 -7.17
N ILE A 183 -25.80 -10.91 -7.27
CA ILE A 183 -24.79 -11.09 -8.32
C ILE A 183 -25.51 -11.10 -9.69
N PRO A 184 -25.05 -10.34 -10.70
CA PRO A 184 -25.84 -10.08 -11.91
C PRO A 184 -25.94 -11.27 -12.88
N LEU A 185 -25.25 -12.38 -12.61
CA LEU A 185 -25.22 -13.60 -13.40
C LEU A 185 -25.50 -14.79 -12.49
N ARG A 186 -26.16 -15.82 -13.02
CA ARG A 186 -26.51 -17.07 -12.34
C ARG A 186 -25.95 -18.26 -13.10
N ILE A 187 -25.37 -19.22 -12.39
CA ILE A 187 -24.90 -20.50 -12.94
C ILE A 187 -26.06 -21.50 -12.97
N GLN A 188 -26.22 -22.18 -14.09
CA GLN A 188 -27.21 -23.23 -14.30
C GLN A 188 -26.64 -24.61 -13.96
N GLU A 189 -27.52 -25.59 -13.75
CA GLU A 189 -27.13 -26.97 -13.38
C GLU A 189 -26.26 -27.65 -14.45
N ASP A 190 -26.48 -27.29 -15.72
CA ASP A 190 -25.72 -27.73 -16.90
C ASP A 190 -24.34 -27.05 -17.02
N GLY A 191 -23.98 -26.13 -16.11
CA GLY A 191 -22.75 -25.34 -16.16
C GLY A 191 -22.82 -24.13 -17.10
N GLY A 192 -23.99 -23.81 -17.64
CA GLY A 192 -24.28 -22.57 -18.36
C GLY A 192 -24.35 -21.37 -17.44
N ILE A 193 -24.21 -20.15 -17.99
CA ILE A 193 -24.37 -18.90 -17.23
C ILE A 193 -25.45 -18.06 -17.90
N THR A 194 -26.40 -17.57 -17.10
CA THR A 194 -27.48 -16.70 -17.58
C THR A 194 -27.55 -15.37 -16.81
N PRO A 195 -28.12 -14.31 -17.43
CA PRO A 195 -28.36 -13.06 -16.74
C PRO A 195 -29.36 -13.23 -15.59
N ASN A 196 -29.06 -12.60 -14.45
CA ASN A 196 -29.93 -12.60 -13.27
C ASN A 196 -30.82 -11.34 -13.18
N ASN A 197 -30.70 -10.42 -14.12
CA ASN A 197 -31.58 -9.25 -14.25
C ASN A 197 -31.57 -8.69 -15.67
N ASP A 198 -32.60 -7.91 -16.01
CA ASP A 198 -32.79 -7.30 -17.32
C ASP A 198 -31.59 -6.45 -17.77
N ARG A 199 -30.92 -5.77 -16.84
CA ARG A 199 -29.76 -4.93 -17.18
C ARG A 199 -28.57 -5.78 -17.61
N ALA A 200 -28.33 -6.89 -16.93
CA ALA A 200 -27.26 -7.82 -17.29
C ALA A 200 -27.55 -8.45 -18.66
N ALA A 201 -28.81 -8.85 -18.91
CA ALA A 201 -29.24 -9.38 -20.20
C ALA A 201 -29.04 -8.34 -21.31
N TRP A 202 -29.46 -7.11 -21.08
CA TRP A 202 -29.29 -6.00 -22.01
C TRP A 202 -27.82 -5.71 -22.32
N LEU A 203 -26.97 -5.60 -21.29
CA LEU A 203 -25.54 -5.34 -21.46
C LEU A 203 -24.80 -6.46 -22.21
N LEU A 204 -25.16 -7.72 -21.97
CA LEU A 204 -24.63 -8.85 -22.72
C LEU A 204 -25.17 -8.85 -24.16
N GLY A 205 -26.42 -8.45 -24.38
CA GLY A 205 -27.04 -8.40 -25.71
C GLY A 205 -26.59 -7.24 -26.62
N LEU A 206 -25.90 -6.23 -26.08
CA LEU A 206 -25.45 -5.04 -26.82
C LEU A 206 -24.50 -5.38 -27.98
N MET A 207 -23.56 -6.29 -27.76
CA MET A 207 -22.61 -6.72 -28.79
C MET A 207 -23.19 -7.88 -29.59
N LYS A 208 -23.23 -7.76 -30.92
CA LYS A 208 -23.72 -8.82 -31.83
C LYS A 208 -22.59 -9.74 -32.32
N PRO A 209 -22.91 -10.97 -32.76
CA PRO A 209 -21.93 -11.91 -33.30
C PRO A 209 -21.21 -11.37 -34.55
N ALA A 210 -19.97 -11.80 -34.75
CA ALA A 210 -19.24 -11.61 -36.00
C ALA A 210 -19.94 -12.37 -37.15
N ASP A 211 -20.27 -11.68 -38.25
CA ASP A 211 -20.90 -12.26 -39.45
C ASP A 211 -20.02 -11.98 -40.68
N PRO A 212 -19.26 -12.97 -41.19
CA PRO A 212 -18.37 -12.80 -42.33
C PRO A 212 -19.10 -12.54 -43.65
N ALA A 213 -20.42 -12.80 -43.74
CA ALA A 213 -21.20 -12.60 -44.97
C ALA A 213 -21.72 -11.16 -45.12
N LYS A 214 -21.81 -10.38 -44.03
CA LYS A 214 -22.41 -9.03 -44.04
C LYS A 214 -21.39 -7.90 -43.91
N GLY A 215 -20.18 -8.16 -43.41
CA GLY A 215 -19.19 -7.14 -43.06
C GLY A 215 -19.72 -6.23 -41.94
N ILE A 216 -19.13 -6.28 -40.75
CA ILE A 216 -19.67 -5.51 -39.61
C ILE A 216 -19.05 -4.11 -39.60
N THR A 217 -19.85 -3.10 -39.94
CA THR A 217 -19.44 -1.69 -39.76
C THR A 217 -19.57 -1.23 -38.30
N ASP A 218 -20.49 -1.81 -37.51
CA ASP A 218 -20.69 -1.51 -36.09
C ASP A 218 -21.03 -2.76 -35.27
N CYS A 219 -20.19 -3.12 -34.29
CA CYS A 219 -20.40 -4.27 -33.40
C CYS A 219 -21.51 -4.04 -32.36
N TYR A 220 -22.00 -2.80 -32.22
CA TYR A 220 -23.00 -2.37 -31.25
C TYR A 220 -24.19 -1.65 -31.92
N PRO A 221 -24.91 -2.29 -32.86
CA PRO A 221 -25.90 -1.62 -33.72
C PRO A 221 -27.04 -0.98 -32.93
N LEU A 222 -27.47 -1.58 -31.81
CA LEU A 222 -28.50 -1.00 -30.94
C LEU A 222 -28.10 0.38 -30.40
N LEU A 223 -26.81 0.61 -30.13
CA LEU A 223 -26.35 1.93 -29.70
C LEU A 223 -26.47 2.95 -30.83
N GLY A 224 -26.18 2.56 -32.08
CA GLY A 224 -26.42 3.41 -33.25
C GLY A 224 -27.90 3.78 -33.40
N GLU A 225 -28.80 2.79 -33.29
CA GLU A 225 -30.25 3.04 -33.34
C GLU A 225 -30.75 3.98 -32.23
N LEU A 226 -30.16 3.92 -31.03
CA LEU A 226 -30.53 4.79 -29.91
C LEU A 226 -29.96 6.21 -30.07
N GLU A 227 -28.79 6.34 -30.71
CA GLU A 227 -28.19 7.62 -31.06
C GLU A 227 -29.00 8.37 -32.13
N GLU A 228 -29.67 7.66 -33.03
CA GLU A 228 -30.63 8.26 -33.97
C GLU A 228 -31.89 8.79 -33.28
N VAL A 229 -32.33 8.15 -32.19
CA VAL A 229 -33.48 8.61 -31.39
C VAL A 229 -33.12 9.78 -30.47
N PHE A 230 -31.88 9.83 -29.98
CA PHE A 230 -31.42 10.82 -29.00
C PHE A 230 -30.69 12.00 -29.66
N ASP A 231 -31.36 13.14 -29.77
CA ASP A 231 -30.82 14.34 -30.41
C ASP A 231 -29.96 15.19 -29.44
N PHE A 232 -28.65 14.93 -29.46
CA PHE A 232 -27.66 15.70 -28.69
C PHE A 232 -27.50 17.15 -29.17
N ASP A 233 -27.78 17.46 -30.43
CA ASP A 233 -27.72 18.82 -30.96
C ASP A 233 -28.82 19.69 -30.35
N LYS A 234 -30.05 19.18 -30.33
CA LYS A 234 -31.19 19.84 -29.68
C LYS A 234 -30.94 20.01 -28.19
N LEU A 235 -30.47 18.96 -27.49
CA LEU A 235 -30.15 19.05 -26.07
C LEU A 235 -29.06 20.11 -25.80
N SER A 236 -27.99 20.12 -26.60
CA SER A 236 -26.90 21.08 -26.45
C SER A 236 -27.38 22.52 -26.60
N LYS A 237 -28.21 22.82 -27.61
CA LYS A 237 -28.80 24.16 -27.81
C LYS A 237 -29.62 24.61 -26.59
N THR A 238 -30.52 23.74 -26.10
CA THR A 238 -31.33 24.03 -24.90
C THR A 238 -30.47 24.25 -23.65
N LEU A 239 -29.38 23.49 -23.50
CA LEU A 239 -28.46 23.66 -22.37
C LEU A 239 -27.72 25.00 -22.45
N HIS A 240 -27.20 25.40 -23.61
CA HIS A 240 -26.55 26.70 -23.78
C HIS A 240 -27.48 27.87 -23.44
N GLU A 241 -28.74 27.80 -23.87
CA GLU A 241 -29.77 28.81 -23.54
C GLU A 241 -30.03 28.91 -22.03
N LYS A 242 -30.21 27.79 -21.32
CA LYS A 242 -30.45 27.81 -19.86
C LYS A 242 -29.21 28.23 -19.09
N ILE A 243 -28.01 27.86 -19.55
CA ILE A 243 -26.73 28.20 -18.90
C ILE A 243 -26.42 29.69 -19.04
N SER A 244 -26.76 30.33 -20.17
CA SER A 244 -26.55 31.77 -20.39
C SER A 244 -27.18 32.63 -19.29
N ARG A 245 -28.29 32.16 -18.70
CA ARG A 245 -29.04 32.83 -17.62
C ARG A 245 -28.43 32.64 -16.22
N CYS A 246 -27.40 31.81 -16.06
CA CYS A 246 -26.84 31.42 -14.77
C CYS A 246 -25.68 32.30 -14.26
N GLN A 247 -25.31 33.37 -15.00
CA GLN A 247 -24.24 34.33 -14.62
C GLN A 247 -22.91 33.67 -14.20
N GLY A 248 -22.54 32.54 -14.79
CA GLY A 248 -21.26 31.87 -14.53
C GLY A 248 -21.12 31.18 -13.17
N ARG A 249 -22.19 31.09 -12.34
CA ARG A 249 -22.12 30.40 -11.04
C ARG A 249 -22.15 28.87 -11.22
N PRO A 250 -21.10 28.12 -10.86
CA PRO A 250 -20.98 26.69 -11.20
C PRO A 250 -22.13 25.80 -10.69
N ARG A 251 -22.60 26.07 -9.47
CA ARG A 251 -23.72 25.32 -8.89
C ARG A 251 -25.04 25.61 -9.61
N SER A 252 -25.26 26.85 -10.04
CA SER A 252 -26.45 27.24 -10.80
C SER A 252 -26.45 26.60 -12.19
N ILE A 253 -25.29 26.59 -12.85
CA ILE A 253 -25.08 25.88 -14.13
C ILE A 253 -25.43 24.40 -13.97
N ALA A 254 -24.87 23.72 -12.96
CA ALA A 254 -25.14 22.30 -12.72
C ALA A 254 -26.63 21.99 -12.47
N MET A 255 -27.34 22.87 -11.75
CA MET A 255 -28.78 22.72 -11.51
C MET A 255 -29.61 22.93 -12.77
N ALA A 256 -29.29 23.97 -13.55
CA ALA A 256 -29.99 24.25 -14.81
C ALA A 256 -29.82 23.11 -15.82
N VAL A 257 -28.63 22.52 -15.88
CA VAL A 257 -28.33 21.35 -16.71
C VAL A 257 -29.15 20.12 -16.28
N ASP A 258 -29.18 19.81 -14.98
CA ASP A 258 -29.95 18.67 -14.45
C ASP A 258 -31.47 18.84 -14.71
N GLU A 259 -31.99 20.06 -14.60
CA GLU A 259 -33.39 20.36 -14.87
C GLU A 259 -33.75 20.23 -16.36
N ALA A 260 -32.97 20.85 -17.25
CA ALA A 260 -33.15 20.69 -18.70
C ALA A 260 -33.06 19.23 -19.14
N LEU A 261 -32.07 18.49 -18.62
CA LEU A 261 -31.92 17.08 -18.94
C LEU A 261 -33.15 16.28 -18.50
N LYS A 262 -33.63 16.45 -17.27
CA LYS A 262 -34.82 15.75 -16.77
C LYS A 262 -36.09 16.06 -17.55
N GLN A 263 -36.21 17.28 -18.06
CA GLN A 263 -37.33 17.67 -18.92
C GLN A 263 -37.23 16.95 -20.26
N TYR A 264 -36.08 17.06 -20.93
CA TYR A 264 -35.82 16.43 -22.23
C TYR A 264 -36.00 14.90 -22.20
N LEU A 265 -35.48 14.24 -21.18
CA LEU A 265 -35.63 12.78 -21.01
C LEU A 265 -37.09 12.35 -20.81
N ARG A 266 -37.90 13.17 -20.11
CA ARG A 266 -39.33 12.88 -19.92
C ARG A 266 -40.10 13.00 -21.24
N GLU A 267 -39.87 14.07 -21.98
CA GLU A 267 -40.49 14.27 -23.30
C GLU A 267 -40.16 13.14 -24.27
N LEU A 268 -38.92 12.65 -24.28
CA LEU A 268 -38.52 11.51 -25.11
C LEU A 268 -39.13 10.19 -24.64
N TRP A 269 -39.21 9.98 -23.32
CA TRP A 269 -39.81 8.77 -22.74
C TRP A 269 -41.28 8.60 -23.14
N GLU A 270 -42.04 9.69 -23.12
CA GLU A 270 -43.46 9.72 -23.50
C GLU A 270 -43.66 9.49 -25.00
N LYS A 271 -42.73 9.97 -25.85
CA LYS A 271 -42.81 9.85 -27.32
C LYS A 271 -42.40 8.50 -27.89
N SER A 272 -41.73 7.65 -27.10
CA SER A 272 -41.13 6.39 -27.59
C SER A 272 -41.54 5.16 -26.76
N PRO A 273 -42.85 4.84 -26.66
CA PRO A 273 -43.34 3.74 -25.81
C PRO A 273 -42.81 2.36 -26.23
N SER A 274 -42.54 2.13 -27.51
CA SER A 274 -42.06 0.84 -28.05
C SER A 274 -40.59 0.52 -27.71
N ARG A 275 -39.79 1.48 -27.26
CA ARG A 275 -38.34 1.33 -26.96
C ARG A 275 -37.99 1.63 -25.50
N GLN A 276 -38.97 1.63 -24.59
CA GLN A 276 -38.78 2.07 -23.20
C GLN A 276 -37.70 1.28 -22.43
N GLN A 277 -37.53 -0.02 -22.70
CA GLN A 277 -36.50 -0.83 -22.02
C GLN A 277 -35.08 -0.37 -22.40
N ASP A 278 -34.81 -0.15 -23.68
CA ASP A 278 -33.50 0.29 -24.17
C ASP A 278 -33.20 1.74 -23.76
N LEU A 279 -34.21 2.61 -23.89
CA LEU A 279 -34.11 4.01 -23.49
C LEU A 279 -33.84 4.15 -21.98
N LYS A 280 -34.35 3.25 -21.13
CA LYS A 280 -34.10 3.28 -19.68
C LYS A 280 -32.61 3.24 -19.35
N TYR A 281 -31.87 2.30 -19.94
CA TYR A 281 -30.44 2.14 -19.65
C TYR A 281 -29.59 3.18 -20.38
N TYR A 282 -29.98 3.56 -21.60
CA TYR A 282 -29.33 4.65 -22.33
C TYR A 282 -29.47 5.98 -21.58
N PHE A 283 -30.68 6.35 -21.15
CA PHE A 283 -30.94 7.56 -20.36
C PHE A 283 -30.18 7.55 -19.04
N GLN A 284 -30.05 6.38 -18.39
CA GLN A 284 -29.20 6.26 -17.21
C GLN A 284 -27.74 6.65 -17.52
N ALA A 285 -27.16 6.16 -18.63
CA ALA A 285 -25.79 6.50 -19.01
C ALA A 285 -25.63 7.99 -19.33
N VAL A 286 -26.60 8.61 -20.00
CA VAL A 286 -26.65 10.06 -20.25
C VAL A 286 -26.68 10.83 -18.91
N GLN A 287 -27.58 10.45 -17.98
CA GLN A 287 -27.66 11.09 -16.67
C GLN A 287 -26.35 10.98 -15.88
N GLU A 288 -25.66 9.85 -15.97
CA GLU A 288 -24.38 9.69 -15.29
C GLU A 288 -23.28 10.56 -15.91
N TYR A 289 -23.24 10.74 -17.24
CA TYR A 289 -22.36 11.71 -17.89
C TYR A 289 -22.54 13.11 -17.30
N PHE A 290 -23.80 13.59 -17.21
CA PHE A 290 -24.07 14.92 -16.65
C PHE A 290 -23.80 14.99 -15.15
N LYS A 291 -24.06 13.93 -14.37
CA LYS A 291 -23.73 13.91 -12.93
C LYS A 291 -22.23 14.00 -12.66
N ASP A 292 -21.41 13.35 -13.49
CA ASP A 292 -19.96 13.33 -13.35
C ASP A 292 -19.33 14.67 -13.80
N ASN A 293 -19.88 15.30 -14.84
CA ASN A 293 -19.35 16.52 -15.43
C ASN A 293 -19.95 17.82 -14.85
N PHE A 294 -21.20 17.77 -14.38
CA PHE A 294 -21.95 18.90 -13.80
C PHE A 294 -22.43 18.54 -12.39
N PRO A 295 -21.52 18.28 -11.43
CA PRO A 295 -21.92 17.82 -10.12
C PRO A 295 -22.61 18.92 -9.31
N ILE A 296 -23.83 18.66 -8.84
CA ILE A 296 -24.55 19.58 -7.94
C ILE A 296 -23.96 19.55 -6.51
N ARG A 297 -23.42 18.41 -6.09
CA ARG A 297 -22.88 18.19 -4.73
C ARG A 297 -21.35 18.15 -4.74
N THR A 298 -20.71 18.98 -3.91
CA THR A 298 -19.25 19.17 -3.87
C THR A 298 -18.57 18.58 -2.63
N LYS A 299 -19.17 17.54 -2.02
CA LYS A 299 -18.56 16.90 -0.83
C LYS A 299 -17.24 16.19 -1.15
N ARG A 300 -17.01 15.78 -2.41
CA ARG A 300 -15.78 15.12 -2.86
C ARG A 300 -14.90 16.13 -3.60
N MET A 301 -13.59 16.06 -3.39
CA MET A 301 -12.61 16.94 -4.06
C MET A 301 -12.74 16.92 -5.60
N GLY A 302 -12.91 15.74 -6.21
CA GLY A 302 -13.10 15.65 -7.66
C GLY A 302 -14.33 16.43 -8.17
N ALA A 303 -15.43 16.43 -7.40
CA ALA A 303 -16.62 17.20 -7.76
C ALA A 303 -16.41 18.72 -7.61
N ARG A 304 -15.57 19.15 -6.64
CA ARG A 304 -15.15 20.56 -6.52
C ARG A 304 -14.33 21.00 -7.71
N LEU A 305 -13.29 20.23 -8.06
CA LEU A 305 -12.44 20.50 -9.22
C LEU A 305 -13.27 20.56 -10.51
N ARG A 306 -14.27 19.68 -10.67
CA ARG A 306 -15.16 19.71 -11.82
C ARG A 306 -16.03 20.98 -11.86
N GLN A 307 -16.53 21.46 -10.72
CA GLN A 307 -17.26 22.73 -10.68
C GLN A 307 -16.36 23.93 -11.03
N GLU A 308 -15.10 23.92 -10.61
CA GLU A 308 -14.14 24.97 -10.99
C GLU A 308 -13.93 25.01 -12.51
N LEU A 309 -13.86 23.85 -13.18
CA LEU A 309 -13.76 23.77 -14.64
C LEU A 309 -14.98 24.35 -15.37
N LEU A 310 -16.17 24.40 -14.74
CA LEU A 310 -17.36 25.01 -15.34
C LEU A 310 -17.27 26.55 -15.45
N LYS A 311 -16.28 27.17 -14.80
CA LYS A 311 -15.99 28.60 -14.94
C LYS A 311 -15.25 28.90 -16.24
N ASP A 312 -14.52 27.92 -16.78
CA ASP A 312 -13.79 28.05 -18.04
C ASP A 312 -14.73 27.84 -19.23
N LYS A 313 -14.88 28.87 -20.08
CA LYS A 313 -15.79 28.83 -21.23
C LYS A 313 -15.40 27.74 -22.24
N THR A 314 -14.10 27.59 -22.49
CA THR A 314 -13.56 26.58 -23.43
C THR A 314 -13.88 25.16 -22.98
N SER A 315 -13.64 24.85 -21.70
CA SER A 315 -13.97 23.56 -21.10
C SER A 315 -15.47 23.30 -21.11
N LEU A 316 -16.28 24.30 -20.77
CA LEU A 316 -17.74 24.20 -20.76
C LEU A 316 -18.30 23.90 -22.16
N SER A 317 -17.85 24.63 -23.19
CA SER A 317 -18.27 24.41 -24.58
C SER A 317 -17.89 22.99 -25.06
N ARG A 318 -16.69 22.50 -24.72
CA ARG A 318 -16.27 21.15 -25.07
C ARG A 318 -17.13 20.07 -24.40
N LEU A 319 -17.53 20.27 -23.15
CA LEU A 319 -18.40 19.32 -22.42
C LEU A 319 -19.84 19.28 -22.96
N LEU A 320 -20.27 20.30 -23.70
CA LEU A 320 -21.59 20.39 -24.30
C LEU A 320 -21.56 20.16 -25.82
N GLU A 321 -20.42 19.81 -26.39
CA GLU A 321 -20.31 19.47 -27.81
C GLU A 321 -21.11 18.17 -28.09
N PRO A 322 -22.07 18.17 -29.04
CA PRO A 322 -22.94 17.02 -29.30
C PRO A 322 -22.17 15.72 -29.57
N LYS A 323 -21.16 15.77 -30.44
CA LYS A 323 -20.30 14.62 -30.77
C LYS A 323 -19.53 14.10 -29.55
N HIS A 324 -19.04 15.01 -28.71
CA HIS A 324 -18.34 14.62 -27.48
C HIS A 324 -19.27 13.89 -26.50
N MET A 325 -20.48 14.41 -26.29
CA MET A 325 -21.47 13.80 -25.41
C MET A 325 -21.90 12.41 -25.92
N ALA A 326 -22.23 12.29 -27.21
CA ALA A 326 -22.60 11.02 -27.83
C ALA A 326 -21.49 9.98 -27.66
N ASN A 327 -20.26 10.33 -28.05
CA ASN A 327 -19.10 9.44 -27.92
C ASN A 327 -18.83 9.03 -26.47
N ALA A 328 -18.97 9.95 -25.50
CA ALA A 328 -18.77 9.65 -24.08
C ALA A 328 -19.83 8.69 -23.52
N VAL A 329 -21.10 8.84 -23.93
CA VAL A 329 -22.20 7.96 -23.53
C VAL A 329 -22.04 6.58 -24.17
N ARG A 330 -21.79 6.52 -25.50
CA ARG A 330 -21.52 5.28 -26.23
C ARG A 330 -20.37 4.50 -25.60
N ARG A 331 -19.24 5.17 -25.34
CA ARG A 331 -18.06 4.57 -24.71
C ARG A 331 -18.36 4.03 -23.32
N ARG A 332 -19.16 4.74 -22.52
CA ARG A 332 -19.57 4.29 -21.19
C ARG A 332 -20.37 2.99 -21.27
N LEU A 333 -21.29 2.88 -22.22
CA LEU A 333 -22.11 1.68 -22.42
C LEU A 333 -21.28 0.50 -22.92
N ILE A 334 -20.37 0.71 -23.88
CA ILE A 334 -19.41 -0.32 -24.35
C ILE A 334 -18.54 -0.81 -23.19
N ASN A 335 -18.02 0.09 -22.34
CA ASN A 335 -17.25 -0.29 -21.15
C ASN A 335 -18.10 -1.10 -20.16
N GLN A 336 -19.34 -0.69 -19.87
CA GLN A 336 -20.25 -1.47 -19.00
C GLN A 336 -20.55 -2.86 -19.57
N SER A 337 -20.76 -2.96 -20.89
CA SER A 337 -20.93 -4.23 -21.60
C SER A 337 -19.67 -5.10 -21.47
N THR A 338 -18.50 -4.55 -21.76
CA THR A 338 -17.20 -5.24 -21.65
C THR A 338 -16.96 -5.77 -20.23
N GLN A 339 -17.21 -4.96 -19.19
CA GLN A 339 -17.11 -5.39 -17.79
C GLN A 339 -18.08 -6.54 -17.46
N MET A 340 -19.28 -6.57 -18.06
CA MET A 340 -20.24 -7.65 -17.87
C MET A 340 -19.76 -8.96 -18.52
N HIS A 341 -19.18 -8.90 -19.71
CA HIS A 341 -18.58 -10.07 -20.38
C HIS A 341 -17.35 -10.59 -19.62
N ILE A 342 -16.48 -9.71 -19.11
CA ILE A 342 -15.35 -10.11 -18.25
C ILE A 342 -15.86 -10.81 -16.98
N LEU A 343 -16.94 -10.31 -16.37
CA LEU A 343 -17.54 -10.97 -15.21
C LEU A 343 -18.10 -12.35 -15.57
N TYR A 344 -18.75 -12.48 -16.73
CA TYR A 344 -19.22 -13.76 -17.25
C TYR A 344 -18.06 -14.75 -17.38
N GLY A 345 -17.00 -14.38 -18.09
CA GLY A 345 -15.84 -15.26 -18.29
C GLY A 345 -15.12 -15.59 -17.00
N LYS A 346 -15.08 -14.66 -16.04
CA LYS A 346 -14.53 -14.89 -14.71
C LYS A 346 -15.34 -15.95 -13.95
N LEU A 347 -16.66 -15.81 -13.89
CA LEU A 347 -17.50 -16.81 -13.21
C LEU A 347 -17.39 -18.16 -13.92
N TYR A 348 -17.37 -18.18 -15.25
CA TYR A 348 -17.20 -19.41 -16.00
C TYR A 348 -15.88 -20.11 -15.66
N ALA A 349 -14.77 -19.38 -15.69
CA ALA A 349 -13.43 -19.93 -15.44
C ALA A 349 -13.21 -20.45 -14.02
N TYR A 350 -13.89 -19.88 -13.01
CA TYR A 350 -13.70 -20.25 -11.60
C TYR A 350 -14.81 -21.14 -11.02
N CYS A 351 -16.02 -21.08 -11.58
CA CYS A 351 -17.20 -21.70 -10.98
C CYS A 351 -17.84 -22.77 -11.88
N CYS A 352 -17.49 -22.86 -13.17
CA CYS A 352 -18.07 -23.83 -14.10
C CYS A 352 -17.06 -24.88 -14.61
N GLY A 353 -15.77 -24.77 -14.26
CA GLY A 353 -14.71 -25.66 -14.72
C GLY A 353 -14.70 -27.07 -14.08
N GLU A 354 -13.89 -27.96 -14.64
CA GLU A 354 -13.81 -29.39 -14.29
C GLU A 354 -13.35 -29.66 -12.84
N ASP A 355 -12.50 -28.79 -12.27
CA ASP A 355 -11.87 -28.98 -10.95
C ASP A 355 -12.74 -28.55 -9.74
N GLY A 356 -14.02 -28.26 -9.95
CA GLY A 356 -14.99 -28.02 -8.87
C GLY A 356 -15.77 -26.73 -9.02
N ARG A 357 -17.10 -26.83 -8.87
CA ARG A 357 -18.03 -25.69 -8.94
C ARG A 357 -17.95 -24.84 -7.67
N LEU A 358 -17.12 -23.81 -7.67
CA LEU A 358 -17.16 -22.81 -6.59
C LEU A 358 -18.52 -22.10 -6.58
N LEU A 359 -19.17 -22.02 -5.42
CA LEU A 359 -20.42 -21.28 -5.25
C LEU A 359 -20.22 -19.79 -5.58
N VAL A 360 -21.19 -19.19 -6.26
CA VAL A 360 -21.14 -17.77 -6.64
C VAL A 360 -21.67 -16.90 -5.50
N ASN A 361 -20.75 -16.41 -4.67
CA ASN A 361 -21.08 -15.53 -3.56
C ASN A 361 -19.96 -14.53 -3.24
N SER A 362 -20.22 -13.61 -2.31
CA SER A 362 -19.24 -12.62 -1.85
C SER A 362 -17.94 -13.24 -1.32
N GLU A 363 -17.98 -14.43 -0.71
CA GLU A 363 -16.80 -15.09 -0.15
C GLU A 363 -15.91 -15.61 -1.27
N THR A 364 -16.44 -16.39 -2.21
CA THR A 364 -15.69 -16.87 -3.38
C THR A 364 -15.02 -15.72 -4.13
N LEU A 365 -15.73 -14.60 -4.34
CA LEU A 365 -15.16 -13.42 -4.99
C LEU A 365 -14.01 -12.80 -4.18
N GLN A 366 -14.11 -12.79 -2.85
CA GLN A 366 -13.05 -12.33 -1.96
C GLN A 366 -11.84 -13.30 -1.99
N ARG A 367 -12.07 -14.61 -2.03
CA ARG A 367 -11.02 -15.64 -2.15
C ARG A 367 -10.16 -15.40 -3.39
N ILE A 368 -10.81 -15.27 -4.54
CA ILE A 368 -10.13 -15.01 -5.82
C ILE A 368 -9.29 -13.74 -5.72
N GLN A 369 -9.82 -12.68 -5.10
CA GLN A 369 -9.10 -11.42 -4.94
C GLN A 369 -7.82 -11.57 -4.08
N VAL A 370 -7.85 -12.37 -3.01
CA VAL A 370 -6.68 -12.62 -2.16
C VAL A 370 -5.59 -13.39 -2.91
N HIS A 371 -5.95 -14.45 -3.64
CA HIS A 371 -4.98 -15.22 -4.44
C HIS A 371 -4.38 -14.41 -5.58
N GLU A 372 -5.17 -13.58 -6.27
CA GLU A 372 -4.65 -12.68 -7.31
C GLU A 372 -3.72 -11.61 -6.72
N ALA A 373 -4.00 -11.10 -5.52
CA ALA A 373 -3.20 -10.05 -4.89
C ALA A 373 -1.80 -10.52 -4.49
N VAL A 374 -1.66 -11.72 -3.89
CA VAL A 374 -0.35 -12.24 -3.47
C VAL A 374 0.57 -12.51 -4.67
N LYS A 375 0.03 -13.00 -5.79
CA LYS A 375 0.80 -13.17 -7.04
C LYS A 375 1.40 -11.85 -7.53
N LYS A 376 0.60 -10.77 -7.53
CA LYS A 376 1.05 -9.44 -7.93
C LYS A 376 2.10 -8.86 -7.00
N GLN A 377 2.07 -9.27 -5.74
CA GLN A 377 3.08 -8.87 -4.76
C GLN A 377 4.39 -9.62 -4.97
N ALA A 378 4.34 -10.92 -5.28
CA ALA A 378 5.50 -11.71 -5.66
C ALA A 378 6.16 -11.23 -6.97
N MET A 379 5.42 -10.58 -7.88
CA MET A 379 5.98 -9.98 -9.10
C MET A 379 7.15 -9.03 -8.83
N THR A 380 7.06 -8.20 -7.79
CA THR A 380 8.12 -7.23 -7.47
C THR A 380 9.42 -7.95 -7.10
N ALA A 381 9.33 -9.02 -6.30
CA ALA A 381 10.48 -9.85 -5.94
C ALA A 381 11.11 -10.51 -7.19
N VAL A 382 10.27 -11.10 -8.05
CA VAL A 382 10.75 -11.69 -9.32
C VAL A 382 11.40 -10.63 -10.21
N LEU A 383 10.79 -9.45 -10.35
CA LEU A 383 11.33 -8.35 -11.15
C LEU A 383 12.70 -7.89 -10.65
N TRP A 384 12.87 -7.74 -9.33
CA TRP A 384 14.16 -7.41 -8.74
C TRP A 384 15.21 -8.49 -9.02
N SER A 385 14.86 -9.77 -8.90
CA SER A 385 15.77 -10.87 -9.22
C SER A 385 16.18 -10.86 -10.70
N ILE A 386 15.27 -10.54 -11.62
CA ILE A 386 15.58 -10.39 -13.06
C ILE A 386 16.54 -9.22 -13.27
N SER A 387 16.26 -8.07 -12.63
CA SER A 387 17.10 -6.87 -12.73
C SER A 387 18.54 -7.17 -12.29
N ARG A 388 18.69 -7.88 -11.18
CA ARG A 388 20.01 -8.22 -10.61
C ARG A 388 20.70 -9.35 -11.36
N LEU A 389 19.96 -10.27 -11.96
CA LEU A 389 20.54 -11.27 -12.87
C LEU A 389 21.19 -10.61 -14.10
N ARG A 390 20.71 -9.43 -14.53
CA ARG A 390 21.36 -8.67 -15.63
C ARG A 390 22.73 -8.11 -15.26
N TYR A 391 23.04 -7.95 -13.97
CA TYR A 391 24.35 -7.51 -13.51
C TYR A 391 25.49 -8.45 -13.96
N PHE A 392 25.19 -9.73 -14.14
CA PHE A 392 26.14 -10.74 -14.61
C PHE A 392 26.28 -10.73 -16.15
N TYR A 393 25.17 -10.49 -16.86
CA TYR A 393 25.11 -10.49 -18.33
C TYR A 393 25.25 -9.09 -18.96
N GLN A 394 26.04 -8.20 -18.35
CA GLN A 394 26.11 -6.76 -18.69
C GLN A 394 26.47 -6.43 -20.15
N PHE A 395 27.01 -7.40 -20.90
CA PHE A 395 27.37 -7.26 -22.31
C PHE A 395 26.22 -7.53 -23.29
N GLU A 396 25.09 -8.05 -22.78
CA GLU A 396 23.90 -8.37 -23.57
C GLU A 396 22.74 -7.46 -23.18
N ASP A 397 22.21 -6.72 -24.15
CA ASP A 397 21.10 -5.77 -23.94
C ASP A 397 19.73 -6.35 -24.35
N GLY A 398 19.68 -7.65 -24.66
CA GLY A 398 18.46 -8.41 -24.85
C GLY A 398 17.79 -8.88 -23.56
N ASP A 399 16.62 -9.52 -23.69
CA ASP A 399 15.93 -10.17 -22.58
C ASP A 399 16.68 -11.44 -22.18
N ILE A 400 17.50 -11.36 -21.12
CA ILE A 400 18.36 -12.44 -20.62
C ILE A 400 17.61 -13.73 -20.23
N LEU A 401 16.28 -13.71 -20.09
CA LEU A 401 15.47 -14.91 -19.83
C LEU A 401 14.86 -15.50 -21.11
N SER A 402 15.06 -14.87 -22.27
CA SER A 402 14.54 -15.35 -23.55
C SER A 402 15.23 -16.65 -23.97
N ASN A 403 14.46 -17.69 -24.25
CA ASN A 403 14.97 -18.95 -24.83
C ASN A 403 15.09 -18.91 -26.36
N LYS A 404 15.03 -17.72 -26.97
CA LYS A 404 15.20 -17.51 -28.41
C LYS A 404 16.62 -17.02 -28.74
N ASN A 405 17.09 -17.37 -29.92
CA ASN A 405 18.35 -16.84 -30.47
C ASN A 405 18.21 -15.35 -30.82
N PRO A 406 19.26 -14.54 -30.66
CA PRO A 406 20.63 -14.92 -30.27
C PRO A 406 20.88 -15.06 -28.76
N ILE A 407 19.90 -14.75 -27.89
CA ILE A 407 20.13 -14.67 -26.45
C ILE A 407 20.43 -16.04 -25.82
N LYS A 408 19.71 -17.08 -26.24
CA LYS A 408 19.97 -18.45 -25.78
C LYS A 408 21.42 -18.87 -26.10
N ASP A 409 21.82 -18.73 -27.37
CA ASP A 409 23.19 -19.01 -27.80
C ASP A 409 24.24 -18.19 -27.02
N PHE A 410 23.94 -16.93 -26.70
CA PHE A 410 24.82 -16.10 -25.88
C PHE A 410 25.00 -16.69 -24.48
N ARG A 411 23.91 -17.09 -23.81
CA ARG A 411 24.00 -17.73 -22.47
C ARG A 411 24.73 -19.05 -22.52
N ASP A 412 24.45 -19.89 -23.51
CA ASP A 412 25.08 -21.21 -23.65
C ASP A 412 26.60 -21.09 -23.88
N LYS A 413 27.05 -20.01 -24.52
CA LYS A 413 28.48 -19.70 -24.77
C LYS A 413 29.11 -18.81 -23.70
N PHE A 414 28.32 -18.18 -22.84
CA PHE A 414 28.81 -17.25 -21.81
C PHE A 414 29.85 -17.95 -20.94
N LEU A 415 31.01 -17.32 -20.76
CA LEU A 415 32.20 -17.89 -20.11
C LEU A 415 32.64 -19.27 -20.62
N ARG A 416 32.00 -19.93 -21.59
CA ARG A 416 32.46 -21.22 -22.17
C ARG A 416 33.37 -21.00 -23.37
N ASP A 417 33.15 -19.91 -24.11
CA ASP A 417 34.03 -19.50 -25.20
C ASP A 417 35.35 -18.93 -24.65
N THR A 418 36.39 -19.76 -24.63
CA THR A 418 37.74 -19.40 -24.14
C THR A 418 38.44 -18.38 -25.03
N ASN A 419 38.01 -18.19 -26.28
CA ASN A 419 38.56 -17.17 -27.17
C ASN A 419 37.97 -15.79 -26.87
N LYS A 420 36.79 -15.73 -26.24
CA LYS A 420 36.08 -14.49 -25.93
C LYS A 420 36.21 -14.07 -24.46
N TYR A 421 36.25 -15.02 -23.53
CA TYR A 421 36.30 -14.76 -22.09
C TYR A 421 37.60 -15.27 -21.48
N THR A 422 38.37 -14.33 -20.92
CA THR A 422 39.65 -14.56 -20.26
C THR A 422 39.48 -15.18 -18.87
N HIS A 423 40.58 -15.50 -18.19
CA HIS A 423 40.55 -15.90 -16.78
C HIS A 423 40.04 -14.75 -15.89
N GLU A 424 40.43 -13.51 -16.19
CA GLU A 424 39.98 -12.32 -15.46
C GLU A 424 38.46 -12.13 -15.53
N ASP A 425 37.84 -12.43 -16.67
CA ASP A 425 36.38 -12.36 -16.83
C ASP A 425 35.63 -13.38 -15.95
N VAL A 426 36.21 -14.59 -15.80
CA VAL A 426 35.65 -15.65 -14.95
C VAL A 426 35.76 -15.27 -13.48
N GLU A 427 36.94 -14.81 -13.04
CA GLU A 427 37.16 -14.32 -11.68
C GLU A 427 36.22 -13.16 -11.35
N ALA A 428 36.09 -12.18 -12.25
CA ALA A 428 35.17 -11.07 -12.07
C ALA A 428 33.71 -11.54 -11.91
N CYS A 429 33.27 -12.53 -12.70
CA CYS A 429 31.94 -13.11 -12.58
C CYS A 429 31.75 -13.87 -11.26
N LYS A 430 32.75 -14.65 -10.83
CA LYS A 430 32.74 -15.39 -9.57
C LYS A 430 32.61 -14.45 -8.38
N GLU A 431 33.40 -13.39 -8.35
CA GLU A 431 33.33 -12.34 -7.32
C GLU A 431 31.95 -11.67 -7.29
N LYS A 432 31.37 -11.35 -8.47
CA LYS A 432 30.00 -10.80 -8.52
C LYS A 432 28.99 -11.78 -7.94
N LEU A 433 29.14 -13.09 -8.19
CA LEU A 433 28.23 -14.11 -7.65
C LEU A 433 28.43 -14.29 -6.15
N GLN A 434 29.65 -14.11 -5.64
CA GLN A 434 29.94 -14.16 -4.20
C GLN A 434 29.14 -13.10 -3.41
N ASP A 435 28.77 -11.98 -4.04
CA ASP A 435 27.92 -10.95 -3.42
C ASP A 435 26.50 -11.44 -3.06
N PHE A 436 26.08 -12.56 -3.63
CA PHE A 436 24.73 -13.11 -3.47
C PHE A 436 24.76 -14.55 -2.93
N PHE A 437 25.80 -15.31 -3.24
CA PHE A 437 25.93 -16.73 -2.91
C PHE A 437 27.26 -17.02 -2.18
N PRO A 438 27.27 -17.87 -1.13
CA PRO A 438 28.48 -18.21 -0.36
C PRO A 438 29.39 -19.22 -1.11
N LEU A 439 29.96 -18.82 -2.25
CA LEU A 439 30.72 -19.72 -3.12
C LEU A 439 32.07 -20.14 -2.52
N LYS A 440 32.77 -19.24 -1.83
CA LYS A 440 34.02 -19.55 -1.12
C LYS A 440 33.81 -20.61 -0.05
N GLU A 441 32.80 -20.43 0.80
CA GLU A 441 32.45 -21.41 1.84
C GLU A 441 32.05 -22.76 1.24
N LEU A 442 31.33 -22.76 0.11
CA LEU A 442 31.00 -23.97 -0.62
C LEU A 442 32.26 -24.70 -1.14
N GLN A 443 33.19 -23.95 -1.72
CA GLN A 443 34.46 -24.49 -2.23
C GLN A 443 35.35 -25.04 -1.12
N GLU A 444 35.44 -24.35 0.02
CA GLU A 444 36.18 -24.81 1.20
C GLU A 444 35.57 -26.10 1.74
N LYS A 445 34.24 -26.14 1.89
CA LYS A 445 33.56 -27.32 2.43
C LYS A 445 33.78 -28.56 1.57
N ILE A 446 33.71 -28.42 0.25
CA ILE A 446 33.99 -29.51 -0.69
C ILE A 446 35.46 -29.96 -0.64
N LYS A 447 36.40 -29.05 -0.36
CA LYS A 447 37.82 -29.40 -0.17
C LYS A 447 38.03 -30.18 1.14
N GLU A 448 37.38 -29.79 2.23
CA GLU A 448 37.44 -30.50 3.52
C GLU A 448 36.87 -31.91 3.42
N ASP A 449 35.68 -32.06 2.83
CA ASP A 449 35.01 -33.35 2.66
C ASP A 449 35.83 -34.29 1.76
N ALA A 450 36.66 -33.76 0.85
CA ALA A 450 37.58 -34.54 0.03
C ALA A 450 38.83 -35.01 0.78
N LYS A 451 39.30 -34.27 1.80
CA LYS A 451 40.48 -34.64 2.62
C LYS A 451 40.15 -35.69 3.67
N GLY A 452 38.96 -35.64 4.29
CA GLY A 452 38.54 -36.59 5.33
C GLY A 452 38.37 -38.05 4.87
N LEU A 453 38.36 -38.31 3.55
CA LEU A 453 38.26 -39.66 2.97
C LEU A 453 39.60 -40.39 2.81
N GLN A 454 40.74 -39.70 2.97
CA GLN A 454 42.05 -40.37 2.93
C GLN A 454 42.45 -40.98 4.28
N GLU A 455 41.70 -40.73 5.36
CA GLU A 455 42.09 -41.13 6.73
C GLU A 455 41.15 -42.14 7.42
N THR A 456 40.05 -42.57 6.79
CA THR A 456 39.14 -43.57 7.42
C THR A 456 38.66 -44.64 6.44
N ASP A 457 39.39 -45.76 6.41
CA ASP A 457 38.83 -47.05 5.99
C ASP A 457 37.81 -47.52 7.02
N ASN A 458 36.62 -47.88 6.54
CA ASN A 458 35.52 -48.54 7.27
C ASN A 458 34.77 -47.70 8.32
N LYS A 459 33.73 -46.98 7.85
CA LYS A 459 32.35 -47.04 8.37
C LYS A 459 31.42 -46.15 7.54
N GLN A 460 30.50 -46.82 6.82
CA GLN A 460 29.23 -46.33 6.28
C GLN A 460 29.12 -44.81 6.10
N ALA A 461 29.71 -44.31 5.01
CA ALA A 461 29.62 -42.91 4.63
C ALA A 461 28.18 -42.57 4.23
N ASP A 462 27.57 -41.60 4.91
CA ASP A 462 26.37 -40.90 4.48
C ASP A 462 26.75 -40.11 3.20
N THR A 463 26.66 -40.77 2.05
CA THR A 463 27.04 -40.24 0.73
C THR A 463 25.90 -39.42 0.15
N THR A 464 25.88 -38.10 0.34
CA THR A 464 24.82 -37.26 -0.25
C THR A 464 25.30 -35.84 -0.64
N ASP A 465 25.04 -35.49 -1.90
CA ASP A 465 25.14 -34.19 -2.60
C ASP A 465 26.50 -33.53 -2.89
N PHE A 466 27.35 -33.19 -1.91
CA PHE A 466 28.53 -32.33 -2.16
C PHE A 466 29.63 -33.00 -3.02
N LYS A 467 29.75 -34.32 -2.94
CA LYS A 467 30.70 -35.10 -3.77
C LYS A 467 30.32 -35.07 -5.26
N ALA A 468 29.03 -35.11 -5.57
CA ALA A 468 28.55 -35.20 -6.95
C ALA A 468 28.90 -33.94 -7.76
N ILE A 469 28.82 -32.77 -7.13
CA ILE A 469 29.14 -31.48 -7.77
C ILE A 469 30.61 -31.05 -7.59
N GLY A 470 31.44 -31.83 -6.90
CA GLY A 470 32.81 -31.42 -6.57
C GLY A 470 33.67 -31.11 -7.79
N HIS A 471 33.43 -31.78 -8.92
CA HIS A 471 34.12 -31.52 -10.19
C HIS A 471 33.66 -30.21 -10.88
N ILE A 472 32.43 -29.75 -10.59
CA ILE A 472 31.87 -28.47 -11.08
C ILE A 472 32.42 -27.35 -10.21
N VAL A 473 32.37 -27.50 -8.88
CA VAL A 473 32.72 -26.44 -7.93
C VAL A 473 34.22 -26.13 -7.90
N ARG A 474 35.08 -27.08 -8.29
CA ARG A 474 36.54 -26.87 -8.40
C ARG A 474 36.95 -26.05 -9.63
N ASP A 475 36.06 -25.89 -10.61
CA ASP A 475 36.29 -25.16 -11.85
C ASP A 475 35.37 -23.92 -11.85
N ASP A 476 35.95 -22.75 -11.59
CA ASP A 476 35.18 -21.50 -11.46
C ASP A 476 34.34 -21.18 -12.70
N ARG A 477 34.84 -21.55 -13.90
CA ARG A 477 34.12 -21.36 -15.16
C ARG A 477 32.88 -22.25 -15.22
N LYS A 478 32.97 -23.51 -14.78
CA LYS A 478 31.82 -24.42 -14.71
C LYS A 478 30.85 -23.99 -13.61
N LEU A 479 31.36 -23.62 -12.42
CA LEU A 479 30.55 -23.17 -11.28
C LEU A 479 29.69 -21.96 -11.64
N CYS A 480 30.31 -20.88 -12.16
CA CYS A 480 29.60 -19.65 -12.51
C CYS A 480 28.52 -19.92 -13.57
N ASN A 481 28.85 -20.67 -14.62
CA ASN A 481 27.90 -20.97 -15.70
C ASN A 481 26.74 -21.83 -15.25
N GLN A 482 27.01 -22.88 -14.46
CA GLN A 482 25.97 -23.77 -13.96
C GLN A 482 25.03 -23.01 -13.02
N LEU A 483 25.56 -22.26 -12.06
CA LEU A 483 24.75 -21.48 -11.12
C LEU A 483 23.88 -20.41 -11.83
N LEU A 484 24.44 -19.71 -12.82
CA LEU A 484 23.68 -18.73 -13.60
C LEU A 484 22.60 -19.39 -14.46
N ALA A 485 22.86 -20.56 -15.03
CA ALA A 485 21.87 -21.32 -15.80
C ALA A 485 20.73 -21.81 -14.91
N GLU A 486 21.03 -22.35 -13.73
CA GLU A 486 20.05 -22.75 -12.71
C GLU A 486 19.18 -21.56 -12.27
N CYS A 487 19.79 -20.40 -12.01
CA CYS A 487 19.05 -19.15 -11.73
C CYS A 487 18.13 -18.73 -12.89
N VAL A 488 18.62 -18.73 -14.14
CA VAL A 488 17.83 -18.40 -15.33
C VAL A 488 16.63 -19.33 -15.49
N SER A 489 16.82 -20.64 -15.24
CA SER A 489 15.75 -21.64 -15.32
C SER A 489 14.63 -21.35 -14.32
N CYS A 490 14.97 -21.24 -13.02
CA CYS A 490 13.99 -20.97 -11.97
C CYS A 490 13.27 -19.62 -12.17
N ILE A 491 14.03 -18.55 -12.41
CA ILE A 491 13.47 -17.18 -12.53
C ILE A 491 12.68 -17.05 -13.84
N GLY A 492 13.11 -17.71 -14.91
CA GLY A 492 12.39 -17.77 -16.19
C GLY A 492 11.01 -18.39 -16.05
N GLU A 493 10.93 -19.56 -15.38
CA GLU A 493 9.65 -20.22 -15.11
C GLU A 493 8.77 -19.44 -14.14
N LEU A 494 9.34 -18.84 -13.09
CA LEU A 494 8.62 -17.94 -12.18
C LEU A 494 8.05 -16.73 -12.92
N ARG A 495 8.84 -16.08 -13.77
CA ARG A 495 8.37 -15.00 -14.63
C ARG A 495 7.22 -15.46 -15.51
N HIS A 496 7.33 -16.61 -16.16
CA HIS A 496 6.26 -17.14 -17.02
C HIS A 496 4.94 -17.34 -16.26
N HIS A 497 5.00 -17.94 -15.06
CA HIS A 497 3.79 -18.26 -14.29
C HIS A 497 3.21 -17.09 -13.48
N ILE A 498 4.03 -16.07 -13.22
CA ILE A 498 3.64 -14.91 -12.41
C ILE A 498 3.31 -13.69 -13.29
N PHE A 499 4.13 -13.37 -14.31
CA PHE A 499 3.90 -12.20 -15.17
C PHE A 499 2.73 -12.43 -16.12
N HIS A 500 2.51 -13.67 -16.55
CA HIS A 500 1.35 -14.03 -17.35
C HIS A 500 0.17 -14.44 -16.47
N TYR A 501 -1.04 -14.17 -16.96
CA TYR A 501 -2.22 -14.66 -16.24
C TYR A 501 -2.33 -16.19 -16.39
N LYS A 502 -2.28 -16.89 -15.25
CA LYS A 502 -2.56 -18.33 -15.13
C LYS A 502 -3.60 -18.53 -14.04
N ASN A 503 -4.63 -19.32 -14.34
CA ASN A 503 -5.72 -19.64 -13.40
C ASN A 503 -5.27 -20.66 -12.33
N VAL A 504 -4.32 -20.27 -11.50
CA VAL A 504 -3.78 -21.04 -10.36
C VAL A 504 -3.44 -20.11 -9.21
N THR A 505 -3.24 -20.63 -8.00
CA THR A 505 -2.68 -19.87 -6.87
C THR A 505 -1.16 -19.70 -7.01
N LEU A 506 -0.53 -18.85 -6.19
CA LEU A 506 0.93 -18.72 -6.15
C LEU A 506 1.59 -20.06 -5.77
N ILE A 507 1.04 -20.75 -4.77
CA ILE A 507 1.57 -22.01 -4.27
C ILE A 507 1.45 -23.13 -5.32
N GLN A 508 0.29 -23.21 -5.99
CA GLN A 508 0.11 -24.14 -7.11
C GLN A 508 1.08 -23.85 -8.27
N ALA A 509 1.36 -22.57 -8.56
CA ALA A 509 2.36 -22.21 -9.56
C ALA A 509 3.76 -22.69 -9.14
N LEU A 510 4.16 -22.47 -7.89
CA LEU A 510 5.47 -22.92 -7.39
C LEU A 510 5.62 -24.45 -7.47
N LYS A 511 4.58 -25.21 -7.12
CA LYS A 511 4.56 -26.67 -7.27
C LYS A 511 4.69 -27.12 -8.72
N ARG A 512 3.89 -26.55 -9.62
CA ARG A 512 3.98 -26.86 -11.06
C ARG A 512 5.37 -26.57 -11.64
N ILE A 513 6.03 -25.51 -11.16
CA ILE A 513 7.40 -25.22 -11.56
C ILE A 513 8.36 -26.25 -10.99
N ALA A 514 8.21 -26.64 -9.71
CA ALA A 514 9.03 -27.67 -9.08
C ALA A 514 8.88 -29.04 -9.76
N ASP A 515 7.69 -29.38 -10.26
CA ASP A 515 7.46 -30.61 -11.02
C ASP A 515 8.17 -30.58 -12.39
N LYS A 516 8.34 -29.39 -12.96
CA LYS A 516 8.98 -29.17 -14.27
C LYS A 516 10.50 -29.03 -14.17
N VAL A 517 11.00 -28.34 -13.15
CA VAL A 517 12.42 -28.09 -12.88
C VAL A 517 12.88 -29.12 -11.88
N LYS A 518 13.48 -30.21 -12.37
CA LYS A 518 13.81 -31.32 -11.49
C LYS A 518 14.94 -30.94 -10.52
N PRO A 519 14.93 -31.42 -9.26
CA PRO A 519 15.97 -31.09 -8.28
C PRO A 519 17.39 -31.44 -8.73
N GLU A 520 17.56 -32.46 -9.58
CA GLU A 520 18.87 -32.84 -10.12
C GLU A 520 19.46 -31.78 -11.06
N ASP A 521 18.60 -31.03 -11.74
CA ASP A 521 19.00 -29.91 -12.61
C ASP A 521 19.43 -28.67 -11.81
N LEU A 522 19.15 -28.64 -10.49
CA LEU A 522 19.45 -27.54 -9.56
C LEU A 522 20.57 -27.91 -8.58
N SER A 523 21.52 -28.72 -9.03
CA SER A 523 22.55 -29.33 -8.19
C SER A 523 23.40 -28.33 -7.40
N VAL A 524 23.75 -27.17 -7.99
CA VAL A 524 24.56 -26.14 -7.32
C VAL A 524 23.71 -25.37 -6.32
N LEU A 525 22.51 -24.92 -6.72
CA LEU A 525 21.57 -24.24 -5.81
C LEU A 525 21.18 -25.10 -4.62
N ARG A 526 20.95 -26.40 -4.83
CA ARG A 526 20.68 -27.37 -3.76
C ARG A 526 21.85 -27.43 -2.77
N ALA A 527 23.09 -27.51 -3.26
CA ALA A 527 24.25 -27.54 -2.38
C ALA A 527 24.43 -26.25 -1.58
N ILE A 528 24.16 -25.08 -2.18
CA ILE A 528 24.20 -23.79 -1.48
C ILE A 528 23.10 -23.73 -0.41
N TYR A 529 21.88 -24.17 -0.73
CA TYR A 529 20.78 -24.26 0.24
C TYR A 529 21.15 -25.12 1.46
N LEU A 530 21.71 -26.31 1.22
CA LEU A 530 22.14 -27.21 2.30
C LEU A 530 23.30 -26.62 3.10
N LEU A 531 24.19 -25.88 2.44
CA LEU A 531 25.28 -25.16 3.11
C LEU A 531 24.74 -24.10 4.07
N ASP A 532 23.77 -23.28 3.66
CA ASP A 532 23.13 -22.30 4.53
C ASP A 532 22.48 -22.94 5.75
N ARG A 533 21.77 -24.04 5.50
CA ARG A 533 21.07 -24.76 6.56
C ARG A 533 22.03 -25.33 7.59
N ARG A 534 23.18 -25.87 7.15
CA ARG A 534 24.27 -26.35 8.03
C ARG A 534 24.99 -25.19 8.73
N ASN A 535 25.14 -24.05 8.06
CA ASN A 535 25.81 -22.86 8.60
C ASN A 535 24.92 -21.99 9.49
N LEU A 536 23.63 -22.32 9.65
CA LEU A 536 22.66 -21.56 10.44
C LEU A 536 23.20 -21.11 11.81
N LYS A 537 23.77 -22.06 12.58
CA LYS A 537 24.30 -21.79 13.92
C LYS A 537 25.53 -20.87 13.88
N LYS A 538 26.43 -21.10 12.91
CA LYS A 538 27.63 -20.27 12.68
C LYS A 538 27.25 -18.84 12.26
N ALA A 539 26.28 -18.71 11.36
CA ALA A 539 25.79 -17.42 10.88
C ALA A 539 25.12 -16.61 11.99
N PHE A 540 24.33 -17.27 12.85
CA PHE A 540 23.75 -16.61 14.03
C PHE A 540 24.80 -16.17 15.05
N ALA A 541 25.82 -17.00 15.30
CA ALA A 541 26.94 -16.63 16.16
C ALA A 541 27.74 -15.44 15.60
N LYS A 542 27.96 -15.38 14.27
CA LYS A 542 28.55 -14.22 13.60
C LYS A 542 27.70 -12.97 13.78
N ARG A 543 26.38 -13.05 13.64
CA ARG A 543 25.46 -11.92 13.85
C ARG A 543 25.51 -11.39 15.29
N ILE A 544 25.61 -12.28 16.29
CA ILE A 544 25.83 -11.90 17.70
C ILE A 544 27.15 -11.12 17.84
N SER A 545 28.22 -11.60 17.19
CA SER A 545 29.52 -10.94 17.22
C SER A 545 29.49 -9.58 16.54
N SER A 546 28.88 -9.45 15.36
CA SER A 546 28.78 -8.18 14.61
C SER A 546 27.93 -7.13 15.32
N MET A 547 27.06 -7.56 16.23
CA MET A 547 26.28 -6.67 17.11
C MET A 547 27.07 -6.18 18.33
N ASN A 548 28.37 -6.51 18.43
CA ASN A 548 29.26 -6.23 19.56
C ASN A 548 28.77 -6.82 20.90
N LEU A 549 27.91 -7.83 20.90
CA LEU A 549 27.40 -8.41 22.15
C LEU A 549 28.52 -9.02 23.02
N PRO A 550 29.48 -9.79 22.46
CA PRO A 550 30.59 -10.33 23.25
C PRO A 550 31.54 -9.26 23.82
N LEU A 551 31.48 -8.01 23.30
CA LEU A 551 32.25 -6.89 23.82
C LEU A 551 31.62 -6.29 25.09
N TYR A 552 30.32 -6.45 25.28
CA TYR A 552 29.58 -5.84 26.39
C TYR A 552 28.97 -6.85 27.36
N TYR A 553 29.00 -8.14 27.03
CA TYR A 553 28.44 -9.23 27.82
C TYR A 553 29.40 -10.41 27.89
N ARG A 554 29.57 -10.96 29.09
CA ARG A 554 30.42 -12.12 29.34
C ARG A 554 29.88 -13.37 28.65
N GLU A 555 30.79 -14.27 28.25
CA GLU A 555 30.47 -15.52 27.58
C GLU A 555 29.52 -16.43 28.40
N ASP A 556 29.66 -16.43 29.73
CA ASP A 556 28.80 -17.21 30.62
C ASP A 556 27.35 -16.74 30.55
N LEU A 557 27.12 -15.42 30.58
CA LEU A 557 25.79 -14.83 30.47
C LEU A 557 25.17 -15.11 29.10
N LEU A 558 25.92 -14.90 28.02
CA LEU A 558 25.42 -15.20 26.66
C LEU A 558 25.11 -16.69 26.51
N SER A 559 25.94 -17.57 27.08
CA SER A 559 25.68 -19.01 27.08
C SER A 559 24.45 -19.37 27.91
N ARG A 560 24.24 -18.77 29.09
CA ARG A 560 23.00 -18.94 29.86
C ARG A 560 21.79 -18.49 29.03
N ILE A 561 21.85 -17.34 28.37
CA ILE A 561 20.74 -16.83 27.56
C ILE A 561 20.41 -17.78 26.38
N PHE A 562 21.41 -18.27 25.66
CA PHE A 562 21.20 -19.06 24.43
C PHE A 562 21.16 -20.58 24.63
N LYS A 563 21.51 -21.11 25.81
CA LYS A 563 21.51 -22.56 26.13
C LYS A 563 20.70 -22.96 27.36
N LYS A 564 20.01 -22.03 28.05
CA LYS A 564 19.23 -22.35 29.25
C LYS A 564 18.25 -23.49 28.96
N GLU A 565 18.34 -24.56 29.74
CA GLU A 565 17.47 -25.73 29.60
C GLU A 565 16.00 -25.30 29.66
N GLY A 566 15.19 -25.77 28.70
CA GLY A 566 13.78 -25.37 28.55
C GLY A 566 13.54 -24.11 27.70
N THR A 567 14.56 -23.28 27.43
CA THR A 567 14.45 -22.16 26.47
C THR A 567 14.91 -22.60 25.08
N ALA A 568 14.12 -22.30 24.05
CA ALA A 568 14.46 -22.65 22.67
C ALA A 568 14.36 -21.41 21.79
N PHE A 569 15.51 -20.97 21.26
CA PHE A 569 15.52 -19.91 20.25
C PHE A 569 15.10 -20.50 18.91
N PHE A 570 14.20 -19.81 18.20
CA PHE A 570 13.74 -20.21 16.88
C PHE A 570 14.20 -19.19 15.83
N LEU A 571 14.64 -19.68 14.67
CA LEU A 571 15.00 -18.85 13.52
C LEU A 571 13.84 -17.93 13.16
N TYR A 572 12.64 -18.49 13.13
CA TYR A 572 11.42 -17.76 12.80
C TYR A 572 10.23 -18.28 13.61
N SER A 573 9.32 -17.37 13.93
CA SER A 573 7.96 -17.68 14.36
C SER A 573 6.97 -16.95 13.49
N ALA A 574 5.86 -17.63 13.19
CA ALA A 574 4.83 -17.13 12.31
C ALA A 574 4.15 -15.92 12.96
N LYS A 575 4.40 -14.73 12.42
CA LYS A 575 3.87 -13.49 13.00
C LYS A 575 2.37 -13.38 12.72
N ILE A 576 1.62 -12.89 13.70
CA ILE A 576 0.23 -12.45 13.49
C ILE A 576 0.27 -11.08 12.79
N GLN A 577 -0.68 -10.83 11.89
CA GLN A 577 -0.79 -9.52 11.27
C GLN A 577 -0.99 -8.42 12.33
N MET A 578 -0.24 -7.31 12.21
CA MET A 578 -0.15 -6.21 13.19
C MET A 578 0.77 -6.43 14.40
N THR A 579 1.48 -7.55 14.51
CA THR A 579 2.58 -7.68 15.48
C THR A 579 3.55 -6.50 15.31
N PRO A 580 3.79 -5.70 16.37
CA PRO A 580 4.64 -4.52 16.26
C PRO A 580 6.10 -4.90 16.04
N SER A 581 6.85 -4.04 15.35
CA SER A 581 8.31 -4.18 15.28
C SER A 581 8.93 -3.88 16.63
N PHE A 582 10.01 -4.58 17.00
CA PHE A 582 10.78 -4.33 18.23
C PHE A 582 11.06 -2.84 18.46
N GLN A 583 11.53 -2.12 17.44
CA GLN A 583 11.80 -0.68 17.53
C GLN A 583 10.61 0.12 18.10
N ARG A 584 9.39 -0.13 17.62
CA ARG A 584 8.20 0.58 18.09
C ARG A 584 7.83 0.18 19.51
N VAL A 585 8.02 -1.09 19.88
CA VAL A 585 7.80 -1.59 21.25
C VAL A 585 8.81 -0.96 22.21
N TYR A 586 10.08 -0.94 21.81
CA TYR A 586 11.19 -0.33 22.55
C TYR A 586 10.93 1.17 22.80
N GLU A 587 10.62 1.93 21.75
CA GLU A 587 10.30 3.36 21.90
C GLU A 587 9.06 3.60 22.75
N ARG A 588 7.99 2.81 22.56
CA ARG A 588 6.77 3.01 23.33
C ARG A 588 7.01 2.75 24.81
N GLY A 589 7.72 1.69 25.17
CA GLY A 589 7.86 1.42 26.59
C GLY A 589 8.89 2.33 27.29
N LYS A 590 9.83 2.97 26.56
CA LYS A 590 10.57 4.14 27.10
C LYS A 590 9.61 5.25 27.52
N ASN A 591 8.60 5.53 26.69
CA ASN A 591 7.57 6.52 27.04
C ASN A 591 6.74 6.06 28.25
N LEU A 592 6.35 4.77 28.30
CA LEU A 592 5.62 4.23 29.44
C LEU A 592 6.41 4.37 30.74
N ARG A 593 7.71 4.10 30.74
CA ARG A 593 8.56 4.31 31.92
C ARG A 593 8.57 5.76 32.37
N ARG A 594 8.77 6.71 31.46
CA ARG A 594 8.73 8.15 31.78
C ARG A 594 7.38 8.56 32.37
N GLU A 595 6.28 8.03 31.82
CA GLU A 595 4.92 8.22 32.35
C GLU A 595 4.83 7.73 33.81
N PHE A 596 5.29 6.51 34.11
CA PHE A 596 5.31 5.97 35.48
C PHE A 596 6.22 6.75 36.44
N GLU A 597 7.40 7.18 35.99
CA GLU A 597 8.32 8.00 36.81
C GLU A 597 7.68 9.35 37.15
N CYS A 598 7.00 10.00 36.20
CA CYS A 598 6.25 11.23 36.45
C CYS A 598 5.09 11.03 37.42
N GLU A 599 4.35 9.91 37.34
CA GLU A 599 3.28 9.59 38.29
C GLU A 599 3.83 9.35 39.69
N ARG A 600 4.95 8.65 39.82
CA ARG A 600 5.64 8.44 41.09
C ARG A 600 6.08 9.77 41.71
N MET A 601 6.73 10.63 40.94
CA MET A 601 7.13 11.96 41.42
C MET A 601 5.94 12.81 41.87
N LYS A 602 4.80 12.72 41.17
CA LYS A 602 3.54 13.39 41.59
C LYS A 602 2.98 12.80 42.88
N ALA A 603 3.01 11.48 43.04
CA ALA A 603 2.55 10.81 44.24
C ALA A 603 3.44 11.11 45.46
N GLU A 604 4.77 11.10 45.27
CA GLU A 604 5.78 11.48 46.26
C GLU A 604 5.61 12.94 46.70
N ALA A 605 5.35 13.85 45.76
CA ALA A 605 5.07 15.26 46.05
C ALA A 605 3.72 15.51 46.75
N SER A 606 2.78 14.56 46.68
CA SER A 606 1.42 14.72 47.21
C SER A 606 1.21 14.11 48.59
N ASN A 607 1.91 13.01 48.93
CA ASN A 607 1.57 12.20 50.12
C ASN A 607 2.72 11.84 51.07
N GLY A 608 3.98 12.26 50.85
CA GLY A 608 5.05 12.08 51.84
C GLY A 608 5.31 10.64 52.33
N GLN A 609 4.80 9.64 51.62
CA GLN A 609 5.04 8.22 51.89
C GLN A 609 5.84 7.61 50.75
N ASN A 610 7.01 7.04 51.09
CA ASN A 610 7.75 6.14 50.21
C ASN A 610 6.93 4.87 49.98
N GLY A 611 6.11 4.86 48.93
CA GLY A 611 5.55 3.63 48.41
C GLY A 611 6.67 2.73 47.91
N GLN A 612 6.93 1.63 48.62
CA GLN A 612 7.78 0.52 48.15
C GLN A 612 7.08 -0.21 47.00
N ASP A 613 6.97 0.44 45.83
CA ASP A 613 6.64 -0.23 44.58
C ASP A 613 7.82 -0.02 43.63
N GLY A 614 8.91 -0.73 43.92
CA GLY A 614 10.18 -0.60 43.23
C GLY A 614 10.05 -0.92 41.74
N ASP A 615 10.27 0.09 40.91
CA ASP A 615 10.49 0.06 39.45
C ASP A 615 9.73 -1.05 38.68
N ARG A 616 8.47 -0.78 38.34
CA ARG A 616 7.61 -1.67 37.53
C ARG A 616 8.08 -1.89 36.07
N LEU A 617 8.99 -1.07 35.53
CA LEU A 617 9.54 -1.18 34.16
C LEU A 617 11.08 -1.02 34.15
N LYS A 618 11.80 -2.00 34.72
CA LYS A 618 13.26 -1.92 34.94
C LYS A 618 14.10 -1.81 33.65
N TRP A 619 13.68 -2.40 32.53
CA TRP A 619 14.53 -2.48 31.31
C TRP A 619 14.51 -1.27 30.39
N PHE A 620 13.59 -0.32 30.60
CA PHE A 620 13.65 0.98 29.91
C PHE A 620 14.60 1.95 30.60
N ARG A 621 15.37 1.51 31.62
CA ARG A 621 16.49 2.26 32.21
C ARG A 621 17.49 2.67 31.15
N GLN A 622 17.50 3.95 30.81
CA GLN A 622 18.68 4.59 30.23
C GLN A 622 19.77 4.51 31.31
N LEU A 623 20.96 4.02 30.96
CA LEU A 623 22.13 4.22 31.81
C LEU A 623 22.33 5.73 31.94
N ALA A 624 22.64 6.19 33.14
CA ALA A 624 22.80 7.61 33.40
C ALA A 624 24.12 8.08 32.78
N ALA A 625 24.07 8.49 31.51
CA ALA A 625 25.07 9.40 30.97
C ALA A 625 24.94 10.71 31.76
N GLY A 626 26.01 11.13 32.43
CA GLY A 626 26.02 12.41 33.13
C GLY A 626 25.65 13.53 32.15
N ASP A 627 24.49 14.17 32.36
CA ASP A 627 23.95 15.39 31.72
C ASP A 627 24.26 15.66 30.23
N SER A 628 24.60 14.64 29.46
CA SER A 628 24.97 14.78 28.05
C SER A 628 24.43 13.60 27.23
N ALA A 629 23.87 13.94 26.08
CA ALA A 629 23.44 13.05 25.01
C ALA A 629 22.16 12.22 25.22
N ASP A 630 21.03 12.91 25.32
CA ASP A 630 19.72 12.35 24.89
C ASP A 630 19.66 12.25 23.35
N THR A 631 20.42 11.33 22.76
CA THR A 631 20.37 11.09 21.31
C THR A 631 19.11 10.31 20.96
N HIS A 632 18.05 10.99 20.53
CA HIS A 632 17.02 10.35 19.70
C HIS A 632 17.65 10.04 18.33
N PHE A 633 18.35 8.91 18.27
CA PHE A 633 19.03 8.41 17.08
C PHE A 633 18.01 8.17 15.97
N ASN A 634 18.24 8.79 14.82
CA ASN A 634 17.40 8.61 13.64
C ASN A 634 17.60 7.19 13.11
N TRP A 635 16.59 6.31 13.21
CA TRP A 635 16.69 4.93 12.71
C TRP A 635 16.88 4.83 11.20
N ALA A 636 16.64 5.92 10.45
CA ALA A 636 17.04 6.00 9.04
C ALA A 636 18.57 5.86 8.87
N VAL A 637 19.34 6.12 9.93
CA VAL A 637 20.79 5.93 10.00
C VAL A 637 21.18 4.48 10.31
N GLU A 638 20.27 3.57 10.71
CA GLU A 638 20.62 2.12 10.74
C GLU A 638 20.90 1.56 9.34
N ALA A 639 20.37 2.18 8.28
CA ALA A 639 20.79 1.88 6.90
C ALA A 639 22.24 2.31 6.61
N TYR A 640 22.79 3.23 7.41
CA TYR A 640 24.14 3.77 7.32
C TYR A 640 25.09 3.26 8.42
N ALA A 641 24.60 2.79 9.57
CA ALA A 641 25.39 2.43 10.73
C ALA A 641 25.95 1.00 10.69
N GLU A 642 25.50 0.15 9.76
CA GLU A 642 26.23 -1.08 9.42
C GLU A 642 27.55 -0.80 8.67
N SER A 643 27.84 0.47 8.29
CA SER A 643 29.14 0.88 7.71
C SER A 643 30.16 1.38 8.72
N ALA A 644 29.85 1.37 10.03
CA ALA A 644 30.81 1.72 11.07
C ALA A 644 31.80 0.59 11.42
N ALA A 645 31.77 -0.53 10.69
CA ALA A 645 32.79 -1.58 10.80
C ALA A 645 34.14 -1.17 10.16
N ASP A 646 34.16 -0.13 9.30
CA ASP A 646 35.35 0.23 8.51
C ASP A 646 35.99 1.58 8.92
N VAL A 647 35.61 2.13 10.08
CA VAL A 647 36.32 3.29 10.65
C VAL A 647 37.15 2.79 11.84
N GLU A 648 38.30 2.20 11.54
CA GLU A 648 39.45 2.28 12.44
C GLU A 648 39.92 3.74 12.49
N ASN A 649 39.16 4.60 13.17
CA ASN A 649 39.73 5.82 13.71
C ASN A 649 39.47 5.81 15.21
N ASN A 650 40.58 5.67 15.94
CA ASN A 650 40.72 5.96 17.35
C ASN A 650 40.16 7.35 17.63
N VAL A 651 38.89 7.42 18.01
CA VAL A 651 38.40 8.52 18.83
C VAL A 651 37.81 7.88 20.08
N GLU A 652 38.56 8.01 21.18
CA GLU A 652 38.07 7.73 22.52
C GLU A 652 36.84 8.61 22.77
N PHE A 653 35.65 8.08 22.49
CA PHE A 653 34.40 8.65 22.96
C PHE A 653 33.91 7.86 24.16
N ASP A 654 33.50 8.64 25.16
CA ASP A 654 33.20 8.24 26.52
C ASP A 654 32.01 7.25 26.60
N THR A 655 32.36 6.01 26.90
CA THR A 655 31.69 4.91 27.64
C THR A 655 30.17 4.59 27.62
N ASP A 656 29.19 5.34 27.07
CA ASP A 656 27.75 4.98 27.22
C ASP A 656 26.97 4.58 25.92
N VAL A 657 27.26 5.18 24.75
CA VAL A 657 26.41 4.99 23.54
C VAL A 657 26.47 3.58 22.93
N ASP A 658 27.65 2.97 22.85
CA ASP A 658 27.81 1.63 22.29
C ASP A 658 27.30 0.53 23.23
N ALA A 659 27.35 0.78 24.55
CA ALA A 659 26.76 -0.11 25.56
C ALA A 659 25.23 -0.17 25.41
N GLN A 660 24.58 0.99 25.20
CA GLN A 660 23.16 1.08 24.87
C GLN A 660 22.80 0.38 23.55
N ARG A 661 23.67 0.47 22.54
CA ARG A 661 23.49 -0.24 21.26
C ARG A 661 23.54 -1.75 21.46
N ALA A 662 24.50 -2.25 22.24
CA ALA A 662 24.63 -3.67 22.55
C ALA A 662 23.39 -4.20 23.32
N LEU A 663 22.91 -3.46 24.33
CA LEU A 663 21.68 -3.77 25.04
C LEU A 663 20.48 -3.88 24.09
N ARG A 664 20.28 -2.86 23.23
CA ARG A 664 19.20 -2.85 22.25
C ARG A 664 19.25 -4.07 21.31
N ASN A 665 20.46 -4.43 20.86
CA ASN A 665 20.67 -5.57 19.98
C ASN A 665 20.37 -6.91 20.65
N LEU A 666 20.77 -7.10 21.91
CA LEU A 666 20.45 -8.32 22.67
C LEU A 666 18.94 -8.46 22.89
N LEU A 667 18.27 -7.37 23.27
CA LEU A 667 16.81 -7.34 23.42
C LEU A 667 16.07 -7.60 22.09
N LEU A 668 16.61 -7.11 20.97
CA LEU A 668 16.08 -7.39 19.64
C LEU A 668 16.12 -8.90 19.32
N LEU A 669 17.23 -9.57 19.64
CA LEU A 669 17.37 -11.01 19.43
C LEU A 669 16.39 -11.79 20.30
N ILE A 670 16.28 -11.45 21.60
CA ILE A 670 15.33 -12.07 22.51
C ILE A 670 13.89 -11.86 22.04
N TYR A 671 13.55 -10.63 21.64
CA TYR A 671 12.21 -10.29 21.13
C TYR A 671 11.85 -11.16 19.92
N ARG A 672 12.74 -11.23 18.92
CA ARG A 672 12.47 -11.93 17.65
C ARG A 672 12.52 -13.45 17.76
N HIS A 673 13.51 -13.99 18.46
CA HIS A 673 13.85 -15.42 18.41
C HIS A 673 13.44 -16.19 19.65
N HIS A 674 12.94 -15.54 20.72
CA HIS A 674 12.44 -16.21 21.91
C HIS A 674 11.02 -15.74 22.29
N PHE A 675 10.83 -14.44 22.53
CA PHE A 675 9.52 -13.90 22.96
C PHE A 675 8.42 -14.12 21.93
N LEU A 676 8.60 -13.72 20.67
CA LEU A 676 7.55 -13.91 19.64
C LEU A 676 7.21 -15.39 19.40
N PRO A 677 8.19 -16.33 19.34
CA PRO A 677 7.88 -17.76 19.35
C PRO A 677 7.06 -18.24 20.56
N GLU A 678 7.36 -17.77 21.77
CA GLU A 678 6.57 -18.12 22.97
C GLU A 678 5.15 -17.53 22.91
N VAL A 679 4.99 -16.29 22.42
CA VAL A 679 3.66 -15.69 22.17
C VAL A 679 2.84 -16.49 21.16
N GLN A 680 3.50 -17.15 20.19
CA GLN A 680 2.80 -18.02 19.24
C GLN A 680 2.32 -19.32 19.90
N LYS A 681 3.05 -19.85 20.89
CA LYS A 681 2.64 -21.03 21.65
C LYS A 681 1.55 -20.70 22.68
N ASP A 682 1.68 -19.56 23.33
CA ASP A 682 0.76 -19.05 24.35
C ASP A 682 0.48 -17.56 24.13
N GLU A 683 -0.65 -17.27 23.49
CA GLU A 683 -1.10 -15.90 23.25
C GLU A 683 -1.44 -15.15 24.55
N THR A 684 -1.64 -15.86 25.67
CA THR A 684 -2.01 -15.26 26.97
C THR A 684 -0.90 -14.40 27.57
N LEU A 685 0.36 -14.62 27.16
CA LEU A 685 1.50 -13.76 27.47
C LEU A 685 1.22 -12.29 27.10
N VAL A 686 0.49 -12.06 26.01
CA VAL A 686 0.09 -10.72 25.55
C VAL A 686 -1.32 -10.38 25.99
N THR A 687 -2.30 -11.26 25.78
CA THR A 687 -3.72 -10.93 26.07
C THR A 687 -3.97 -10.73 27.56
N GLY A 688 -3.20 -11.37 28.44
CA GLY A 688 -3.25 -11.16 29.89
C GLY A 688 -2.90 -9.73 30.33
N LYS A 689 -2.28 -8.91 29.46
CA LYS A 689 -1.93 -7.51 29.77
C LYS A 689 -3.01 -6.50 29.36
N ILE A 690 -4.04 -6.95 28.65
CA ILE A 690 -5.11 -6.06 28.12
C ILE A 690 -5.81 -5.32 29.25
N HIS A 691 -6.25 -6.02 30.30
CA HIS A 691 -6.96 -5.41 31.42
C HIS A 691 -6.11 -4.36 32.13
N LYS A 692 -4.82 -4.66 32.39
CA LYS A 692 -3.84 -3.75 32.97
C LYS A 692 -3.72 -2.45 32.15
N VAL A 693 -3.61 -2.56 30.83
CA VAL A 693 -3.48 -1.40 29.92
C VAL A 693 -4.76 -0.57 29.84
N LEU A 694 -5.93 -1.21 29.80
CA LEU A 694 -7.23 -0.53 29.78
C LEU A 694 -7.47 0.24 31.07
N GLU A 695 -7.21 -0.38 32.22
CA GLU A 695 -7.39 0.25 33.53
C GLU A 695 -6.45 1.45 33.72
N ARG A 696 -5.18 1.31 33.32
CA ARG A 696 -4.24 2.46 33.29
C ARG A 696 -4.78 3.61 32.45
N ASN A 697 -5.36 3.33 31.28
CA ASN A 697 -5.91 4.37 30.39
C ASN A 697 -7.09 5.12 31.03
N ARG A 698 -7.92 4.43 31.82
CA ARG A 698 -9.01 5.05 32.59
C ARG A 698 -8.46 6.01 33.64
N GLN A 699 -7.52 5.55 34.46
CA GLN A 699 -6.90 6.33 35.53
C GLN A 699 -6.22 7.61 35.01
N LEU A 700 -5.49 7.50 33.89
CA LEU A 700 -4.89 8.66 33.21
C LEU A 700 -5.91 9.70 32.73
N SER A 701 -7.13 9.25 32.37
CA SER A 701 -8.20 10.12 31.90
C SER A 701 -8.95 10.81 33.05
N GLU A 702 -9.00 10.19 34.22
CA GLU A 702 -9.65 10.74 35.42
C GLU A 702 -8.84 11.90 36.05
N GLY A 703 -7.52 11.93 35.85
CA GLY A 703 -6.63 13.01 36.31
C GLY A 703 -6.73 14.34 35.54
N GLN A 704 -7.55 14.42 34.47
CA GLN A 704 -7.63 15.57 33.56
C GLN A 704 -8.87 16.46 33.77
N GLY A 705 -9.20 16.82 35.01
CA GLY A 705 -10.14 17.90 35.36
C GLY A 705 -11.63 17.68 34.98
N PRO A 706 -12.59 18.26 35.75
CA PRO A 706 -14.01 17.90 35.65
C PRO A 706 -14.76 18.39 34.39
N ASN A 707 -14.13 19.16 33.49
CA ASN A 707 -14.80 19.81 32.35
C ASN A 707 -14.54 19.17 30.98
N GLN A 708 -13.82 18.05 30.88
CA GLN A 708 -13.72 17.25 29.66
C GLN A 708 -14.35 15.87 29.88
N GLY A 709 -15.58 15.68 29.40
CA GLY A 709 -16.35 14.47 29.70
C GLY A 709 -15.73 13.17 29.18
N LYS A 710 -15.68 12.15 30.05
CA LYS A 710 -15.70 10.68 29.84
C LYS A 710 -15.40 10.12 28.43
N ALA A 711 -14.31 10.52 27.78
CA ALA A 711 -13.86 9.90 26.55
C ALA A 711 -12.37 9.53 26.69
N HIS A 712 -12.09 8.43 27.39
CA HIS A 712 -10.76 7.86 27.48
C HIS A 712 -10.35 7.22 26.14
N GLY A 713 -9.05 7.32 25.81
CA GLY A 713 -8.50 7.02 24.48
C GLY A 713 -8.69 5.58 24.00
N TYR A 714 -8.91 4.63 24.92
CA TYR A 714 -9.13 3.21 24.61
C TYR A 714 -10.57 2.72 24.84
N SER A 715 -11.54 3.60 25.10
CA SER A 715 -12.97 3.25 25.23
C SER A 715 -13.49 2.34 24.10
N VAL A 716 -13.02 2.56 22.87
CA VAL A 716 -13.39 1.73 21.69
C VAL A 716 -12.84 0.30 21.80
N ILE A 717 -11.71 0.09 22.46
CA ILE A 717 -11.12 -1.24 22.67
C ILE A 717 -11.95 -2.05 23.67
N GLU A 718 -12.45 -1.40 24.71
CA GLU A 718 -13.31 -2.02 25.73
C GLU A 718 -14.62 -2.53 25.14
N GLU A 719 -15.11 -1.88 24.07
CA GLU A 719 -16.27 -2.36 23.32
C GLU A 719 -15.97 -3.55 22.39
N LEU A 720 -14.70 -3.80 22.06
CA LEU A 720 -14.26 -4.83 21.11
C LEU A 720 -13.80 -6.11 21.82
N TYR A 721 -13.05 -5.94 22.90
CA TYR A 721 -12.46 -7.05 23.64
C TYR A 721 -13.46 -7.70 24.60
N HIS A 722 -13.44 -9.03 24.65
CA HIS A 722 -14.08 -9.81 25.72
C HIS A 722 -13.03 -10.76 26.30
N GLU A 723 -13.22 -11.13 27.57
CA GLU A 723 -12.30 -12.04 28.25
C GLU A 723 -12.17 -13.37 27.49
N GLY A 724 -10.94 -13.91 27.45
CA GLY A 724 -10.62 -15.13 26.70
C GLY A 724 -10.52 -14.97 25.18
N MET A 725 -10.64 -13.76 24.62
CA MET A 725 -10.45 -13.53 23.18
C MET A 725 -9.01 -13.82 22.74
N PRO A 726 -8.79 -14.66 21.69
CA PRO A 726 -7.47 -14.88 21.11
C PRO A 726 -6.84 -13.58 20.59
N LEU A 727 -5.52 -13.44 20.72
CA LEU A 727 -4.75 -12.30 20.23
C LEU A 727 -4.96 -12.10 18.72
N SER A 728 -4.98 -13.21 17.97
CA SER A 728 -5.22 -13.19 16.53
C SER A 728 -6.58 -12.59 16.16
N ASP A 729 -7.62 -12.83 16.96
CA ASP A 729 -8.96 -12.29 16.72
C ASP A 729 -9.06 -10.82 17.13
N LEU A 730 -8.44 -10.43 18.24
CA LEU A 730 -8.33 -9.03 18.63
C LEU A 730 -7.64 -8.19 17.54
N MET A 731 -6.48 -8.64 17.04
CA MET A 731 -5.75 -7.95 15.97
C MET A 731 -6.59 -7.82 14.69
N LYS A 732 -7.33 -8.87 14.29
CA LYS A 732 -8.27 -8.82 13.16
C LYS A 732 -9.34 -7.74 13.36
N GLN A 733 -9.95 -7.69 14.55
CA GLN A 733 -10.99 -6.69 14.85
C GLN A 733 -10.44 -5.26 14.83
N LEU A 734 -9.24 -5.04 15.38
CA LEU A 734 -8.57 -3.74 15.36
C LEU A 734 -8.21 -3.29 13.94
N GLN A 735 -7.62 -4.18 13.15
CA GLN A 735 -7.27 -3.89 11.75
C GLN A 735 -8.50 -3.49 10.93
N ARG A 736 -9.61 -4.18 11.19
CA ARG A 736 -10.87 -3.91 10.52
C ARG A 736 -11.37 -2.52 10.87
N ARG A 737 -11.36 -2.15 12.15
CA ARG A 737 -11.76 -0.79 12.59
C ARG A 737 -10.88 0.28 11.97
N ILE A 738 -9.57 0.06 11.88
CA ILE A 738 -8.64 0.95 11.15
C ILE A 738 -9.10 1.11 9.70
N SER A 739 -9.30 -0.01 8.99
CA SER A 739 -9.69 -0.02 7.57
C SER A 739 -11.07 0.63 7.32
N GLU A 740 -11.99 0.48 8.27
CA GLU A 740 -13.31 1.12 8.22
C GLU A 740 -13.22 2.63 8.39
N THR A 741 -12.32 3.10 9.26
CA THR A 741 -12.13 4.52 9.58
C THR A 741 -11.36 5.26 8.48
N GLU A 742 -10.34 4.62 7.87
CA GLU A 742 -9.58 5.17 6.74
C GLU A 742 -10.44 5.47 5.51
N ARG A 743 -11.52 4.68 5.30
CA ARG A 743 -12.47 4.90 4.20
C ARG A 743 -13.43 6.07 4.44
N GLU A 744 -13.57 6.55 5.67
CA GLU A 744 -14.58 7.55 6.05
C GLU A 744 -14.11 9.00 5.90
N SER A 745 -12.82 9.28 6.12
CA SER A 745 -12.19 10.60 5.88
C SER A 745 -10.67 10.48 6.09
N ARG A 746 -9.86 10.99 5.16
CA ARG A 746 -8.38 10.96 5.27
C ARG A 746 -7.84 11.70 6.50
N GLU A 747 -8.54 12.75 6.95
CA GLU A 747 -8.13 13.57 8.10
C GLU A 747 -8.57 12.97 9.44
N LEU A 748 -9.79 12.42 9.53
CA LEU A 748 -10.24 11.68 10.74
C LEU A 748 -9.56 10.32 10.88
N ALA A 749 -9.04 9.77 9.78
CA ALA A 749 -8.27 8.53 9.78
C ALA A 749 -7.02 8.66 10.64
N GLN A 750 -6.22 9.72 10.49
CA GLN A 750 -4.96 9.88 11.23
C GLN A 750 -5.15 9.92 12.75
N GLU A 751 -6.11 10.70 13.27
CA GLU A 751 -6.39 10.76 14.72
C GLU A 751 -6.97 9.46 15.29
N LYS A 752 -7.71 8.68 14.49
CA LYS A 752 -8.39 7.45 14.95
C LYS A 752 -7.65 6.15 14.61
N THR A 753 -6.71 6.11 13.68
CA THR A 753 -5.83 4.94 13.51
C THR A 753 -4.77 4.83 14.60
N ASP A 754 -4.53 5.95 15.29
CA ASP A 754 -3.50 6.11 16.29
C ASP A 754 -3.80 5.33 17.58
N TYR A 755 -5.05 5.31 18.06
CA TYR A 755 -5.40 4.60 19.31
C TYR A 755 -5.15 3.07 19.22
N ALA A 756 -5.52 2.42 18.12
CA ALA A 756 -5.38 0.98 17.97
C ALA A 756 -3.90 0.57 17.87
N GLN A 757 -3.10 1.37 17.17
CA GLN A 757 -1.66 1.16 17.11
C GLN A 757 -0.99 1.40 18.47
N ARG A 758 -1.36 2.47 19.19
CA ARG A 758 -0.86 2.75 20.54
C ARG A 758 -1.23 1.65 21.52
N PHE A 759 -2.48 1.17 21.50
CA PHE A 759 -2.94 0.09 22.35
C PHE A 759 -2.15 -1.21 22.12
N ILE A 760 -1.94 -1.61 20.87
CA ILE A 760 -1.11 -2.79 20.54
C ILE A 760 0.33 -2.59 21.04
N LEU A 761 0.90 -1.39 20.91
CA LEU A 761 2.24 -1.12 21.41
C LEU A 761 2.31 -1.20 22.94
N ASP A 762 1.28 -0.71 23.65
CA ASP A 762 1.20 -0.77 25.10
C ASP A 762 1.18 -2.22 25.60
N ILE A 763 0.29 -3.07 25.07
CA ILE A 763 0.18 -4.47 25.52
C ILE A 763 1.46 -5.26 25.21
N PHE A 764 2.11 -5.02 24.07
CA PHE A 764 3.35 -5.70 23.72
C PHE A 764 4.55 -5.21 24.54
N ALA A 765 4.61 -3.92 24.90
CA ALA A 765 5.67 -3.39 25.76
C ALA A 765 5.58 -3.95 27.18
N GLU A 766 4.37 -4.00 27.75
CA GLU A 766 4.09 -4.61 29.05
C GLU A 766 4.36 -6.13 29.02
N ALA A 767 3.86 -6.83 28.01
CA ALA A 767 4.07 -8.27 27.88
C ALA A 767 5.55 -8.64 27.75
N PHE A 768 6.31 -7.87 26.99
CA PHE A 768 7.74 -8.12 26.82
C PHE A 768 8.54 -7.82 28.10
N ASN A 769 8.18 -6.76 28.85
CA ASN A 769 8.75 -6.49 30.18
C ASN A 769 8.54 -7.68 31.13
N ASP A 770 7.29 -8.12 31.27
CA ASP A 770 6.92 -9.18 32.20
C ASP A 770 7.53 -10.52 31.77
N PHE A 771 7.63 -10.76 30.46
CA PHE A 771 8.33 -11.92 29.91
C PHE A 771 9.81 -11.93 30.30
N LEU A 772 10.51 -10.81 30.18
CA LEU A 772 11.93 -10.71 30.54
C LEU A 772 12.15 -11.00 32.03
N GLU A 773 11.32 -10.42 32.90
CA GLU A 773 11.41 -10.62 34.35
C GLU A 773 11.10 -12.08 34.74
N ALA A 774 10.06 -12.68 34.15
CA ALA A 774 9.66 -14.05 34.45
C ALA A 774 10.64 -15.12 33.92
N HIS A 775 11.18 -14.95 32.71
CA HIS A 775 12.01 -15.98 32.05
C HIS A 775 13.51 -15.84 32.35
N TYR A 776 13.99 -14.62 32.61
CA TYR A 776 15.41 -14.34 32.82
C TYR A 776 15.75 -13.91 34.25
N GLY A 777 14.79 -13.74 35.16
CA GLY A 777 15.04 -13.64 36.62
C GLY A 777 16.28 -12.81 37.02
N GLU A 778 17.34 -13.46 37.50
CA GLU A 778 18.62 -12.80 37.85
C GLU A 778 19.41 -12.33 36.63
N GLU A 779 19.41 -13.11 35.54
CA GLU A 779 20.07 -12.74 34.28
C GLU A 779 19.48 -11.46 33.67
N TYR A 780 18.21 -11.15 33.95
CA TYR A 780 17.57 -9.90 33.54
C TYR A 780 18.34 -8.66 34.03
N LEU A 781 18.84 -8.67 35.28
CA LEU A 781 19.63 -7.55 35.83
C LEU A 781 21.00 -7.43 35.15
N GLU A 782 21.62 -8.56 34.82
CA GLU A 782 22.89 -8.59 34.09
C GLU A 782 22.73 -8.12 32.63
N ILE A 783 21.63 -8.50 31.95
CA ILE A 783 21.30 -8.01 30.61
C ILE A 783 21.22 -6.48 30.61
N MET A 784 20.61 -5.88 31.63
CA MET A 784 20.45 -4.41 31.74
C MET A 784 21.74 -3.66 32.09
N SER A 785 22.84 -4.36 32.34
CA SER A 785 24.10 -3.78 32.81
C SER A 785 25.26 -4.14 31.87
N PRO A 786 25.24 -3.69 30.60
CA PRO A 786 26.34 -3.95 29.65
C PRO A 786 27.65 -3.38 30.20
N ARG A 787 28.72 -4.19 30.20
CA ARG A 787 30.06 -3.80 30.65
C ARG A 787 31.09 -4.15 29.59
N LYS A 788 31.88 -3.17 29.17
CA LYS A 788 32.90 -3.36 28.13
C LYS A 788 34.00 -4.29 28.64
N ASP A 789 34.23 -5.40 27.94
CA ASP A 789 35.30 -6.36 28.18
C ASP A 789 35.90 -6.81 26.83
N ALA A 790 37.01 -6.17 26.46
CA ALA A 790 37.66 -6.40 25.17
C ALA A 790 38.44 -7.73 25.08
N GLU A 791 38.83 -8.31 26.22
CA GLU A 791 39.57 -9.57 26.24
C GLU A 791 38.62 -10.77 26.10
N ALA A 792 37.47 -10.74 26.78
CA ALA A 792 36.42 -11.76 26.63
C ALA A 792 35.85 -11.82 25.20
N ALA A 793 35.68 -10.66 24.55
CA ALA A 793 35.16 -10.56 23.19
C ALA A 793 36.00 -11.31 22.14
N LYS A 794 37.33 -11.24 22.27
CA LYS A 794 38.28 -11.89 21.34
C LYS A 794 38.23 -13.41 21.42
N LYS A 795 37.80 -13.97 22.56
CA LYS A 795 37.71 -15.42 22.78
C LYS A 795 36.46 -16.04 22.15
N TRP A 796 35.32 -15.32 22.14
CA TRP A 796 34.03 -15.77 21.60
C TRP A 796 34.07 -16.20 20.12
N VAL A 797 34.82 -15.49 19.28
CA VAL A 797 34.88 -15.72 17.82
C VAL A 797 35.53 -17.07 17.46
N LYS A 798 36.36 -17.63 18.34
CA LYS A 798 37.15 -18.85 18.05
C LYS A 798 36.48 -20.16 18.49
N GLU A 799 35.50 -20.11 19.40
CA GLU A 799 34.99 -21.31 20.11
C GLU A 799 33.48 -21.55 19.96
N SER A 800 32.78 -20.86 19.05
CA SER A 800 31.30 -20.71 18.98
C SER A 800 30.46 -22.01 18.90
N LYS A 801 30.47 -22.82 19.96
CA LYS A 801 29.64 -24.02 20.19
C LYS A 801 28.38 -23.67 21.01
N THR A 802 28.06 -22.38 21.16
CA THR A 802 27.17 -21.87 22.21
C THR A 802 25.75 -21.55 21.80
N VAL A 803 25.38 -21.59 20.51
CA VAL A 803 24.03 -21.20 20.07
C VAL A 803 23.25 -22.38 19.49
N ASP A 804 22.08 -22.66 20.05
CA ASP A 804 21.10 -23.59 19.49
C ASP A 804 19.88 -22.81 18.93
N LEU A 805 19.83 -22.67 17.60
CA LEU A 805 18.73 -22.02 16.90
C LEU A 805 17.92 -23.08 16.14
N LYS A 806 16.67 -23.28 16.54
CA LYS A 806 15.75 -24.25 15.94
C LYS A 806 15.09 -23.69 14.69
N THR A 807 14.76 -24.55 13.73
CA THR A 807 14.07 -24.19 12.49
C THR A 807 13.19 -25.35 12.02
N SER A 808 12.11 -25.05 11.30
CA SER A 808 11.25 -26.06 10.67
C SER A 808 11.74 -26.50 9.29
N ILE A 809 12.79 -25.85 8.78
CA ILE A 809 13.40 -26.17 7.49
C ILE A 809 14.18 -27.49 7.59
N ASP A 810 13.88 -28.42 6.67
CA ASP A 810 14.54 -29.72 6.54
C ASP A 810 16.06 -29.57 6.38
N GLU A 811 16.80 -30.43 7.08
CA GLU A 811 18.27 -30.43 7.10
C GLU A 811 18.88 -31.29 6.00
N LYS A 812 18.11 -32.22 5.43
CA LYS A 812 18.56 -33.23 4.47
C LYS A 812 18.12 -32.91 3.04
N GLU A 813 16.85 -32.57 2.81
CA GLU A 813 16.35 -32.27 1.45
C GLU A 813 15.42 -31.06 1.39
N PRO A 814 15.69 -30.06 0.52
CA PRO A 814 14.76 -28.95 0.30
C PRO A 814 13.49 -29.42 -0.42
N GLU A 815 12.32 -28.95 0.03
CA GLU A 815 11.09 -29.08 -0.76
C GLU A 815 11.25 -28.33 -2.11
N GLY A 816 10.86 -28.96 -3.22
CA GLY A 816 11.12 -28.44 -4.57
C GLY A 816 10.59 -27.00 -4.80
N HIS A 817 9.41 -26.66 -4.28
CA HIS A 817 8.89 -25.29 -4.39
C HIS A 817 9.70 -24.24 -3.62
N LEU A 818 10.37 -24.63 -2.53
CA LEU A 818 11.29 -23.76 -1.80
C LEU A 818 12.59 -23.60 -2.59
N LEU A 819 13.11 -24.68 -3.18
CA LEU A 819 14.33 -24.65 -3.98
C LEU A 819 14.18 -23.78 -5.25
N VAL A 820 13.02 -23.82 -5.91
CA VAL A 820 12.70 -22.96 -7.06
C VAL A 820 12.68 -21.47 -6.66
N LEU A 821 12.17 -21.14 -5.48
CA LEU A 821 12.07 -19.76 -5.00
C LEU A 821 13.39 -19.24 -4.41
N TYR A 822 14.23 -20.14 -3.90
CA TYR A 822 15.50 -19.83 -3.26
C TYR A 822 16.43 -18.88 -4.05
N PRO A 823 16.70 -19.07 -5.35
CA PRO A 823 17.54 -18.12 -6.12
C PRO A 823 16.92 -16.73 -6.23
N VAL A 824 15.59 -16.60 -6.24
CA VAL A 824 14.94 -15.28 -6.16
C VAL A 824 15.29 -14.62 -4.85
N LEU A 825 15.10 -15.32 -3.72
CA LEU A 825 15.40 -14.76 -2.40
C LEU A 825 16.87 -14.36 -2.25
N ARG A 826 17.79 -15.20 -2.73
CA ARG A 826 19.25 -14.92 -2.71
C ARG A 826 19.64 -13.69 -3.52
N LEU A 827 18.90 -13.40 -4.58
CA LEU A 827 19.09 -12.20 -5.36
C LEU A 827 18.40 -10.97 -4.78
N LEU A 828 17.66 -11.03 -3.66
CA LEU A 828 17.01 -9.85 -3.05
C LEU A 828 17.82 -9.26 -1.88
N ASP A 829 17.67 -7.95 -1.63
CA ASP A 829 18.26 -7.33 -0.44
C ASP A 829 17.26 -7.40 0.70
N GLU A 830 17.72 -7.06 1.91
CA GLU A 830 16.92 -7.03 3.13
C GLU A 830 15.56 -6.32 2.96
N ARG A 831 15.51 -5.22 2.19
CA ARG A 831 14.28 -4.47 1.94
C ARG A 831 13.26 -5.31 1.17
N GLU A 832 13.62 -5.85 0.02
CA GLU A 832 12.70 -6.60 -0.83
C GLU A 832 12.30 -7.93 -0.17
N LEU A 833 13.24 -8.58 0.54
CA LEU A 833 12.98 -9.75 1.38
C LEU A 833 11.95 -9.44 2.47
N GLY A 834 12.10 -8.31 3.16
CA GLY A 834 11.15 -7.84 4.17
C GLY A 834 9.77 -7.56 3.57
N GLU A 835 9.70 -6.91 2.41
CA GLU A 835 8.44 -6.65 1.71
C GLU A 835 7.72 -7.94 1.32
N LEU A 836 8.43 -8.91 0.71
CA LEU A 836 7.88 -10.20 0.31
C LEU A 836 7.36 -10.99 1.51
N GLN A 837 8.16 -11.10 2.57
CA GLN A 837 7.77 -11.79 3.81
C GLN A 837 6.49 -11.19 4.41
N GLN A 838 6.37 -9.86 4.44
CA GLN A 838 5.16 -9.19 4.93
C GLN A 838 3.93 -9.50 4.08
N GLN A 839 4.09 -9.68 2.78
CA GLN A 839 2.98 -10.11 1.92
C GLN A 839 2.59 -11.57 2.15
N MET A 840 3.56 -12.45 2.42
CA MET A 840 3.28 -13.85 2.78
C MET A 840 2.54 -13.95 4.12
N ILE A 841 2.93 -13.16 5.13
CA ILE A 841 2.21 -13.07 6.43
C ILE A 841 0.75 -12.65 6.22
N ARG A 842 0.51 -11.62 5.38
CA ARG A 842 -0.86 -11.16 5.07
C ARG A 842 -1.66 -12.24 4.34
N TYR A 843 -1.05 -12.94 3.41
CA TYR A 843 -1.68 -14.03 2.66
C TYR A 843 -2.07 -15.17 3.61
N ARG A 844 -1.11 -15.68 4.40
CA ARG A 844 -1.34 -16.74 5.38
C ARG A 844 -2.43 -16.37 6.39
N THR A 845 -2.39 -15.15 6.93
CA THR A 845 -3.41 -14.67 7.89
C THR A 845 -4.81 -14.58 7.26
N SER A 846 -4.89 -14.17 5.99
CA SER A 846 -6.15 -14.10 5.25
C SER A 846 -6.76 -15.49 5.00
N LEU A 847 -5.92 -16.50 4.76
CA LEU A 847 -6.35 -17.90 4.61
C LEU A 847 -6.71 -18.55 5.96
N ALA A 848 -5.93 -18.31 7.01
CA ALA A 848 -6.18 -18.87 8.34
C ALA A 848 -7.47 -18.32 8.99
N SER A 849 -7.90 -17.12 8.60
CA SER A 849 -9.16 -16.51 9.04
C SER A 849 -10.36 -16.85 8.14
N TRP A 850 -10.17 -17.75 7.17
CA TRP A 850 -11.23 -18.17 6.27
C TRP A 850 -12.27 -19.01 7.01
N GLN A 851 -13.55 -18.72 6.79
CA GLN A 851 -14.68 -19.40 7.44
C GLN A 851 -15.56 -20.18 6.44
N GLY A 852 -15.21 -20.18 5.15
CA GLY A 852 -15.89 -21.00 4.14
C GLY A 852 -15.34 -22.43 4.08
N GLU A 853 -15.98 -23.30 3.32
CA GLU A 853 -15.73 -24.77 3.29
C GLU A 853 -14.37 -25.20 2.70
N SER A 854 -13.55 -24.27 2.22
CA SER A 854 -12.26 -24.57 1.59
C SER A 854 -11.15 -24.83 2.63
N ASN A 855 -10.45 -25.95 2.48
CA ASN A 855 -9.25 -26.24 3.28
C ASN A 855 -8.02 -25.53 2.68
N PHE A 856 -7.32 -24.74 3.49
CA PHE A 856 -6.10 -24.02 3.12
C PHE A 856 -4.87 -24.44 3.94
N SER A 857 -4.93 -25.58 4.64
CA SER A 857 -3.87 -26.01 5.56
C SER A 857 -2.50 -26.08 4.86
N GLU A 858 -2.48 -26.56 3.61
CA GLU A 858 -1.27 -26.65 2.82
C GLU A 858 -0.73 -25.29 2.39
N GLU A 859 -1.57 -24.39 1.86
CA GLU A 859 -1.13 -23.04 1.50
C GLU A 859 -0.65 -22.24 2.70
N ILE A 860 -1.28 -22.43 3.87
CA ILE A 860 -0.86 -21.83 5.14
C ILE A 860 0.52 -22.35 5.56
N ARG A 861 0.75 -23.67 5.45
CA ARG A 861 2.05 -24.31 5.75
C ARG A 861 3.15 -23.77 4.84
N ILE A 862 2.95 -23.81 3.52
CA ILE A 862 3.98 -23.38 2.55
C ILE A 862 4.24 -21.87 2.66
N ALA A 863 3.21 -21.05 2.91
CA ALA A 863 3.42 -19.63 3.17
C ALA A 863 4.33 -19.39 4.39
N GLY A 864 4.11 -20.13 5.48
CA GLY A 864 4.98 -20.09 6.67
C GLY A 864 6.42 -20.52 6.39
N GLN A 865 6.61 -21.55 5.56
CA GLN A 865 7.96 -21.99 5.16
C GLN A 865 8.70 -20.95 4.30
N ILE A 866 7.98 -20.25 3.42
CA ILE A 866 8.57 -19.13 2.65
C ILE A 866 8.95 -17.97 3.59
N GLU A 867 8.13 -17.69 4.61
CA GLU A 867 8.45 -16.69 5.65
C GLU A 867 9.74 -17.04 6.40
N GLU A 868 9.94 -18.30 6.76
CA GLU A 868 11.14 -18.79 7.45
C GLU A 868 12.37 -18.88 6.54
N LEU A 869 12.21 -19.36 5.30
CA LEU A 869 13.29 -19.39 4.29
C LEU A 869 13.83 -17.98 4.03
N THR A 870 12.96 -16.97 4.05
CA THR A 870 13.36 -15.58 3.93
C THR A 870 14.27 -15.13 5.08
N GLU A 871 14.04 -15.58 6.32
CA GLU A 871 14.95 -15.29 7.44
C GLU A 871 16.26 -16.07 7.34
N LEU A 872 16.23 -17.32 6.87
CA LEU A 872 17.45 -18.10 6.63
C LEU A 872 18.38 -17.37 5.66
N VAL A 873 17.84 -16.89 4.53
CA VAL A 873 18.62 -16.17 3.50
C VAL A 873 19.19 -14.85 4.06
N LYS A 874 18.42 -14.08 4.83
CA LYS A 874 18.93 -12.85 5.49
C LYS A 874 20.07 -13.15 6.45
N LEU A 875 19.95 -14.24 7.22
CA LEU A 875 20.93 -14.59 8.23
C LEU A 875 22.23 -15.13 7.62
N THR A 876 22.13 -15.80 6.48
CA THR A 876 23.24 -16.42 5.75
C THR A 876 23.69 -15.58 4.55
N GLU A 877 23.45 -14.27 4.58
CA GLU A 877 23.99 -13.34 3.57
C GLU A 877 25.53 -13.44 3.56
N PRO A 878 26.17 -13.60 2.39
CA PRO A 878 27.63 -13.66 2.31
C PRO A 878 28.26 -12.35 2.79
N GLU A 879 29.39 -12.44 3.49
CA GLU A 879 30.19 -11.25 3.79
C GLU A 879 30.83 -10.73 2.50
N PRO A 880 30.76 -9.42 2.21
CA PRO A 880 31.43 -8.85 1.05
C PRO A 880 32.95 -9.00 1.21
N GLN A 881 33.57 -9.88 0.43
CA GLN A 881 35.01 -10.11 0.44
C GLN A 881 35.60 -9.72 -0.91
N PHE A 882 35.77 -8.42 -1.15
CA PHE A 882 36.46 -7.92 -2.32
C PHE A 882 37.96 -7.83 -2.05
N ALA A 883 38.79 -8.16 -3.04
CA ALA A 883 40.09 -7.53 -3.11
C ALA A 883 39.86 -6.03 -3.34
N GLU A 884 40.46 -5.19 -2.51
CA GLU A 884 40.35 -3.72 -2.55
C GLU A 884 40.55 -3.15 -3.97
N GLU A 885 41.51 -3.71 -4.71
CA GLU A 885 41.83 -3.35 -6.08
C GLU A 885 40.66 -3.58 -7.06
N VAL A 886 39.90 -4.66 -6.88
CA VAL A 886 38.81 -5.05 -7.79
C VAL A 886 37.57 -4.19 -7.57
N TRP A 887 37.20 -3.94 -6.31
CA TRP A 887 36.17 -2.94 -6.01
C TRP A 887 36.57 -1.58 -6.59
N GLY A 888 37.84 -1.20 -6.42
CA GLY A 888 38.37 0.05 -6.93
C GLY A 888 38.18 0.24 -8.42
N LYS A 889 38.46 -0.80 -9.23
CA LYS A 889 38.24 -0.79 -10.68
C LYS A 889 36.75 -0.64 -11.04
N ARG A 890 35.88 -1.48 -10.45
CA ARG A 890 34.43 -1.46 -10.73
C ARG A 890 33.78 -0.13 -10.33
N ALA A 891 34.18 0.41 -9.18
CA ALA A 891 33.64 1.67 -8.69
C ALA A 891 34.00 2.83 -9.63
N LYS A 892 35.26 2.90 -10.09
CA LYS A 892 35.70 3.90 -11.07
C LYS A 892 34.92 3.78 -12.38
N GLU A 893 34.87 2.59 -12.97
CA GLU A 893 34.17 2.33 -14.24
C GLU A 893 32.66 2.68 -14.20
N ALA A 894 31.99 2.46 -13.07
CA ALA A 894 30.55 2.64 -12.96
C ALA A 894 30.12 4.03 -12.47
N PHE A 895 30.90 4.67 -11.60
CA PHE A 895 30.47 5.87 -10.88
C PHE A 895 31.21 7.15 -11.26
N GLU A 896 32.39 7.08 -11.86
CA GLU A 896 33.20 8.26 -12.17
C GLU A 896 32.47 9.25 -13.09
N ASP A 897 31.70 8.74 -14.06
CA ASP A 897 30.83 9.54 -14.93
C ASP A 897 29.73 10.31 -14.18
N PHE A 898 29.38 9.91 -12.96
CA PHE A 898 28.39 10.58 -12.12
C PHE A 898 29.02 11.53 -11.08
N ILE A 899 30.35 11.62 -11.03
CA ILE A 899 31.07 12.51 -10.11
C ILE A 899 31.51 13.76 -10.87
N GLU A 900 31.38 14.92 -10.24
CA GLU A 900 31.94 16.17 -10.75
C GLU A 900 33.47 16.18 -10.57
N GLY A 901 34.22 16.16 -11.68
CA GLY A 901 35.66 15.91 -11.64
C GLY A 901 35.96 14.41 -11.57
N ASN A 902 36.75 13.98 -10.59
CA ASN A 902 37.12 12.58 -10.36
C ASN A 902 37.05 12.23 -8.87
N MET A 903 37.15 10.94 -8.52
CA MET A 903 37.10 10.48 -7.13
C MET A 903 38.23 11.06 -6.25
N LYS A 904 39.41 11.32 -6.82
CA LYS A 904 40.55 11.88 -6.08
C LYS A 904 40.27 13.29 -5.53
N ASN A 905 39.42 14.05 -6.21
CA ASN A 905 39.00 15.38 -5.76
C ASN A 905 38.22 15.36 -4.44
N TYR A 906 37.84 14.19 -3.92
CA TYR A 906 37.01 14.01 -2.71
C TYR A 906 37.76 13.27 -1.60
N GLU A 907 39.07 13.03 -1.76
CA GLU A 907 40.00 12.53 -0.73
C GLU A 907 39.39 11.37 0.10
N ALA A 908 39.42 11.49 1.43
CA ALA A 908 38.96 10.49 2.39
C ALA A 908 37.47 10.10 2.25
N PHE A 909 36.66 10.85 1.48
CA PHE A 909 35.29 10.42 1.24
C PHE A 909 35.23 9.26 0.27
N TYR A 910 36.02 9.26 -0.81
CA TYR A 910 36.01 8.16 -1.77
C TYR A 910 37.23 7.27 -1.67
N LEU A 911 38.32 7.69 -1.01
CA LEU A 911 39.58 6.97 -0.97
C LEU A 911 39.93 6.53 0.45
N GLN A 912 40.60 5.39 0.55
CA GLN A 912 41.22 4.92 1.78
C GLN A 912 42.46 5.77 2.13
N SER A 913 43.12 5.46 3.25
CA SER A 913 44.33 6.14 3.73
C SER A 913 45.49 6.11 2.74
N ASP A 914 45.48 5.18 1.78
CA ASP A 914 46.45 5.07 0.68
C ASP A 914 46.25 6.12 -0.44
N ASN A 915 45.18 6.92 -0.38
CA ASN A 915 44.79 7.92 -1.39
C ASN A 915 44.63 7.38 -2.82
N ASN A 916 44.41 6.07 -3.00
CA ASN A 916 44.32 5.46 -4.34
C ASN A 916 43.19 4.45 -4.47
N THR A 917 42.87 3.74 -3.38
CA THR A 917 41.87 2.68 -3.34
C THR A 917 40.50 3.24 -2.94
N PRO A 918 39.47 3.08 -3.78
CA PRO A 918 38.12 3.50 -3.43
C PRO A 918 37.54 2.78 -2.22
N VAL A 919 36.91 3.54 -1.31
CA VAL A 919 36.19 2.99 -0.15
C VAL A 919 34.95 2.23 -0.60
N TYR A 920 34.70 1.06 -0.01
CA TYR A 920 33.46 0.34 -0.22
C TYR A 920 32.28 1.12 0.36
N ARG A 921 31.27 1.41 -0.47
CA ARG A 921 30.04 2.07 -0.02
C ARG A 921 28.81 1.26 -0.39
N ARG A 922 27.96 0.97 0.60
CA ARG A 922 26.79 0.11 0.48
C ARG A 922 25.85 0.50 -0.67
N ASN A 923 25.51 1.78 -0.80
CA ASN A 923 24.57 2.24 -1.82
C ASN A 923 25.17 2.21 -3.25
N MET A 924 26.48 2.41 -3.39
CA MET A 924 27.19 2.18 -4.66
C MET A 924 27.13 0.68 -5.03
N SER A 925 27.42 -0.20 -4.07
CA SER A 925 27.29 -1.66 -4.27
C SER A 925 25.87 -2.06 -4.65
N ARG A 926 24.85 -1.54 -3.96
CA ARG A 926 23.44 -1.78 -4.28
C ARG A 926 23.05 -1.30 -5.68
N LEU A 927 23.53 -0.13 -6.10
CA LEU A 927 23.31 0.40 -7.44
C LEU A 927 23.96 -0.46 -8.52
N LEU A 928 25.19 -0.92 -8.31
CA LEU A 928 25.85 -1.87 -9.20
C LEU A 928 25.03 -3.15 -9.31
N ARG A 929 24.73 -3.77 -8.16
CA ARG A 929 23.97 -5.01 -8.05
C ARG A 929 22.58 -4.91 -8.67
N SER A 930 21.96 -3.73 -8.69
CA SER A 930 20.64 -3.51 -9.32
C SER A 930 20.57 -3.90 -10.80
N GLY A 931 21.70 -3.91 -11.51
CA GLY A 931 21.76 -4.20 -12.95
C GLY A 931 21.25 -3.06 -13.85
N LEU A 932 21.02 -1.85 -13.30
CA LEU A 932 20.53 -0.68 -14.05
C LEU A 932 21.60 0.38 -14.37
N MET A 933 22.85 0.22 -13.91
CA MET A 933 23.90 1.22 -14.15
C MET A 933 24.09 1.55 -15.62
N GLY A 934 24.01 0.55 -16.51
CA GLY A 934 24.09 0.80 -17.96
C GLY A 934 22.96 1.70 -18.48
N VAL A 935 21.74 1.58 -17.94
CA VAL A 935 20.63 2.49 -18.29
C VAL A 935 20.92 3.90 -17.79
N TYR A 936 21.38 4.05 -16.55
CA TYR A 936 21.66 5.37 -15.98
C TYR A 936 22.84 6.05 -16.66
N GLN A 937 23.89 5.32 -17.07
CA GLN A 937 24.99 5.87 -17.86
C GLN A 937 24.51 6.46 -19.19
N LYS A 938 23.43 5.92 -19.76
CA LYS A 938 22.81 6.46 -20.99
C LYS A 938 21.85 7.62 -20.69
N VAL A 939 20.93 7.42 -19.75
CA VAL A 939 19.81 8.33 -19.50
C VAL A 939 20.23 9.56 -18.70
N LEU A 940 21.19 9.39 -17.80
CA LEU A 940 21.66 10.41 -16.87
C LEU A 940 23.11 10.84 -17.18
N ALA A 941 23.62 10.58 -18.40
CA ALA A 941 24.99 10.91 -18.82
C ALA A 941 25.40 12.36 -18.52
N SER A 942 24.47 13.30 -18.67
CA SER A 942 24.70 14.73 -18.43
C SER A 942 24.46 15.18 -16.98
N HIS A 943 24.18 14.25 -16.06
CA HIS A 943 23.72 14.54 -14.70
C HIS A 943 24.72 13.97 -13.66
N LYS A 944 25.57 14.85 -13.10
CA LYS A 944 26.51 14.51 -12.02
C LYS A 944 25.83 14.36 -10.65
N GLN A 945 25.76 13.15 -10.12
CA GLN A 945 25.16 12.84 -8.83
C GLN A 945 25.93 13.46 -7.64
N ALA A 946 27.26 13.38 -7.64
CA ALA A 946 28.11 13.89 -6.58
C ALA A 946 28.79 15.19 -7.03
N LEU A 947 28.53 16.28 -6.31
CA LEU A 947 29.03 17.62 -6.67
C LEU A 947 30.13 18.07 -5.71
N LYS A 948 31.04 18.94 -6.17
CA LYS A 948 32.13 19.47 -5.33
C LYS A 948 31.58 20.31 -4.18
N ARG A 949 30.46 21.02 -4.40
CA ARG A 949 29.75 21.77 -3.34
C ARG A 949 29.26 20.86 -2.21
N ASP A 950 28.79 19.65 -2.53
CA ASP A 950 28.27 18.69 -1.55
C ASP A 950 29.43 18.18 -0.69
N TYR A 951 30.60 17.94 -1.30
CA TYR A 951 31.82 17.60 -0.57
C TYR A 951 32.27 18.69 0.40
N LEU A 952 32.21 19.96 -0.01
CA LEU A 952 32.56 21.09 0.85
C LEU A 952 31.61 21.25 2.05
N LEU A 953 30.33 20.89 1.88
CA LEU A 953 29.37 20.85 2.98
C LEU A 953 29.67 19.70 3.94
N TRP A 954 30.11 18.56 3.42
CA TRP A 954 30.46 17.38 4.21
C TRP A 954 31.77 17.54 4.98
N SER A 955 32.83 18.11 4.37
CA SER A 955 34.17 18.23 4.98
C SER A 955 34.29 19.33 6.06
N GLU A 956 33.17 19.71 6.68
CA GLU A 956 33.02 20.50 7.91
C GLU A 956 33.67 21.90 8.01
N LYS A 957 34.10 22.54 6.92
CA LYS A 957 34.70 23.89 6.99
C LYS A 957 33.72 25.06 7.22
N HIS A 958 32.42 24.81 7.42
CA HIS A 958 31.38 25.86 7.29
C HIS A 958 30.13 25.71 8.20
N TRP A 959 30.23 25.22 9.43
CA TRP A 959 29.11 25.29 10.38
C TRP A 959 28.99 26.70 11.00
N ASN A 960 28.46 27.67 10.25
CA ASN A 960 28.30 29.07 10.69
C ASN A 960 27.03 29.27 11.56
N VAL A 961 26.84 28.41 12.57
CA VAL A 961 25.68 28.43 13.47
C VAL A 961 26.17 28.51 14.91
N LYS A 962 25.58 29.41 15.69
CA LYS A 962 25.83 29.55 17.13
C LYS A 962 24.67 28.94 17.89
N ASP A 963 24.95 28.31 19.02
CA ASP A 963 23.93 27.83 19.95
C ASP A 963 23.29 29.00 20.74
N GLU A 964 22.36 28.67 21.65
CA GLU A 964 21.68 29.65 22.52
C GLU A 964 22.62 30.44 23.44
N ASN A 965 23.83 29.93 23.70
CA ASN A 965 24.86 30.54 24.53
C ASN A 965 25.92 31.29 23.70
N GLY A 966 25.80 31.29 22.36
CA GLY A 966 26.74 31.95 21.46
C GLY A 966 27.98 31.12 21.09
N ALA A 967 28.03 29.83 21.47
CA ALA A 967 29.10 28.91 21.11
C ALA A 967 28.95 28.43 19.66
N ASP A 968 30.07 28.37 18.92
CA ASP A 968 30.07 27.90 17.54
C ASP A 968 29.83 26.39 17.48
N ILE A 969 28.88 25.98 16.64
CA ILE A 969 28.62 24.58 16.30
C ILE A 969 29.64 24.17 15.26
N SER A 970 30.35 23.07 15.48
CA SER A 970 31.45 22.61 14.62
C SER A 970 31.15 21.32 13.86
N SER A 971 30.12 20.57 14.25
CA SER A 971 29.78 19.28 13.64
C SER A 971 28.26 19.06 13.49
N ALA A 972 27.91 18.07 12.67
CA ALA A 972 26.52 17.65 12.47
C ALA A 972 25.89 17.08 13.76
N GLU A 973 26.66 16.39 14.59
CA GLU A 973 26.22 15.84 15.88
C GLU A 973 25.83 16.95 16.85
N GLN A 974 26.67 17.99 16.97
CA GLN A 974 26.38 19.15 17.80
C GLN A 974 25.11 19.88 17.32
N ALA A 975 24.94 20.04 16.00
CA ALA A 975 23.73 20.62 15.41
C ALA A 975 22.47 19.77 15.71
N GLN A 976 22.58 18.44 15.61
CA GLN A 976 21.49 17.51 15.90
C GLN A 976 21.09 17.53 17.38
N CYS A 977 22.07 17.62 18.30
CA CYS A 977 21.85 17.77 19.74
C CYS A 977 21.11 19.07 20.07
N LEU A 978 21.54 20.21 19.48
CA LEU A 978 20.85 21.48 19.66
C LEU A 978 19.40 21.41 19.15
N LEU A 979 19.18 20.86 17.96
CA LEU A 979 17.86 20.70 17.38
C LEU A 979 16.93 19.87 18.29
N GLN A 980 17.46 18.80 18.90
CA GLN A 980 16.72 17.96 19.86
C GLN A 980 16.38 18.71 21.16
N ARG A 981 17.33 19.48 21.71
CA ARG A 981 17.10 20.32 22.89
C ARG A 981 15.99 21.34 22.64
N LEU A 982 16.04 22.04 21.51
CA LEU A 982 15.00 22.98 21.11
C LEU A 982 13.65 22.26 20.87
N HIS A 983 13.66 21.08 20.23
CA HIS A 983 12.44 20.31 20.04
C HIS A 983 11.79 19.88 21.36
N ARG A 984 12.61 19.50 22.36
CA ARG A 984 12.13 19.17 23.71
C ARG A 984 11.51 20.37 24.40
N LYS A 985 12.19 21.52 24.36
CA LYS A 985 11.66 22.79 24.88
C LYS A 985 10.28 23.10 24.27
N TYR A 986 10.13 22.90 22.96
CA TYR A 986 8.84 23.04 22.28
C TYR A 986 7.81 22.02 22.75
N ALA A 987 8.17 20.74 22.83
CA ALA A 987 7.26 19.64 23.19
C ALA A 987 6.74 19.75 24.64
N GLU A 988 7.58 20.20 25.57
CA GLU A 988 7.22 20.42 26.98
C GLU A 988 6.26 21.60 27.15
N SER A 989 6.50 22.71 26.44
CA SER A 989 5.65 23.90 26.54
C SER A 989 5.66 24.72 25.26
N PRO A 990 4.76 24.42 24.30
CA PRO A 990 4.68 25.17 23.03
C PRO A 990 4.41 26.67 23.22
N SER A 991 3.80 27.07 24.34
CA SER A 991 3.52 28.46 24.69
C SER A 991 4.74 29.24 25.20
N ARG A 992 5.80 28.55 25.64
CA ARG A 992 7.06 29.14 26.11
C ARG A 992 8.18 29.13 25.06
N PHE A 993 7.89 28.61 23.87
CA PHE A 993 8.82 28.58 22.75
C PHE A 993 8.82 29.93 22.03
N THR A 994 9.96 30.63 22.03
CA THR A 994 10.05 32.03 21.54
C THR A 994 10.24 32.11 20.03
N GLU A 995 10.15 33.33 19.48
CA GLU A 995 10.44 33.54 18.04
C GLU A 995 11.94 33.33 17.73
N GLU A 996 12.82 33.67 18.67
CA GLU A 996 14.26 33.41 18.59
C GLU A 996 14.56 31.92 18.59
N ASP A 997 13.91 31.14 19.46
CA ASP A 997 14.01 29.67 19.46
C ASP A 997 13.56 29.11 18.10
N CYS A 998 12.47 29.65 17.54
CA CYS A 998 11.96 29.23 16.23
C CYS A 998 12.94 29.53 15.09
N LYS A 999 13.53 30.73 15.06
CA LYS A 999 14.56 31.13 14.08
C LYS A 999 15.82 30.29 14.20
N LEU A 1000 16.28 30.03 15.43
CA LEU A 1000 17.44 29.17 15.68
C LEU A 1000 17.15 27.73 15.24
N TYR A 1001 15.97 27.20 15.60
CA TYR A 1001 15.51 25.88 15.17
C TYR A 1001 15.47 25.76 13.65
N GLU A 1002 14.89 26.74 12.94
CA GLU A 1002 14.85 26.75 11.48
C GLU A 1002 16.26 26.78 10.87
N LYS A 1003 17.14 27.65 11.38
CA LYS A 1003 18.52 27.79 10.88
C LYS A 1003 19.31 26.48 11.03
N VAL A 1004 19.25 25.87 12.22
CA VAL A 1004 19.92 24.59 12.52
C VAL A 1004 19.34 23.47 11.65
N LEU A 1005 18.01 23.39 11.56
CA LEU A 1005 17.33 22.37 10.76
C LEU A 1005 17.70 22.45 9.27
N ARG A 1006 17.68 23.65 8.68
CA ARG A 1006 18.07 23.85 7.26
C ARG A 1006 19.51 23.42 7.02
N ARG A 1007 20.44 23.81 7.91
CA ARG A 1007 21.85 23.47 7.76
C ARG A 1007 22.10 21.97 7.88
N LEU A 1008 21.43 21.32 8.83
CA LEU A 1008 21.49 19.88 9.01
C LEU A 1008 20.89 19.13 7.81
N GLU A 1009 19.80 19.65 7.24
CA GLU A 1009 19.21 19.06 6.03
C GLU A 1009 20.16 19.20 4.82
N ASP A 1010 20.78 20.37 4.61
CA ASP A 1010 21.79 20.56 3.54
C ASP A 1010 22.94 19.56 3.67
N TYR A 1011 23.45 19.36 4.91
CA TYR A 1011 24.48 18.37 5.20
C TYR A 1011 24.00 16.94 4.90
N ASN A 1012 22.81 16.56 5.38
CA ASN A 1012 22.25 15.22 5.15
C ASN A 1012 22.03 14.95 3.66
N GLN A 1013 21.57 15.93 2.89
CA GLN A 1013 21.39 15.80 1.44
C GLN A 1013 22.72 15.70 0.71
N ALA A 1014 23.75 16.45 1.13
CA ALA A 1014 25.10 16.31 0.60
C ALA A 1014 25.64 14.89 0.83
N VAL A 1015 25.52 14.34 2.05
CA VAL A 1015 25.91 12.95 2.36
C VAL A 1015 25.15 11.95 1.50
N LYS A 1016 23.83 12.12 1.31
CA LYS A 1016 23.03 11.24 0.44
C LYS A 1016 23.48 11.28 -1.02
N ASN A 1017 23.86 12.45 -1.53
CA ASN A 1017 24.34 12.60 -2.90
C ASN A 1017 25.71 11.95 -3.08
N LEU A 1018 26.67 12.26 -2.20
CA LEU A 1018 28.02 11.71 -2.25
C LEU A 1018 28.03 10.18 -2.05
N SER A 1019 27.19 9.66 -1.16
CA SER A 1019 27.05 8.21 -0.95
C SER A 1019 26.20 7.49 -2.01
N PHE A 1020 25.69 8.20 -3.02
CA PHE A 1020 24.78 7.68 -4.05
C PHE A 1020 23.44 7.12 -3.53
N SER A 1021 23.06 7.44 -2.29
CA SER A 1021 21.75 7.05 -1.74
C SER A 1021 20.59 7.62 -2.53
N SER A 1022 20.67 8.89 -2.94
CA SER A 1022 19.61 9.54 -3.70
C SER A 1022 19.39 8.87 -5.07
N LEU A 1023 20.47 8.46 -5.76
CA LEU A 1023 20.34 7.70 -7.01
C LEU A 1023 19.80 6.28 -6.77
N TYR A 1024 20.16 5.62 -5.67
CA TYR A 1024 19.59 4.33 -5.30
C TYR A 1024 18.09 4.44 -4.99
N GLU A 1025 17.65 5.49 -4.29
CA GLU A 1025 16.23 5.76 -4.05
C GLU A 1025 15.44 5.95 -5.37
N ILE A 1026 16.01 6.68 -6.33
CA ILE A 1026 15.46 6.80 -7.70
C ILE A 1026 15.38 5.42 -8.37
N CYS A 1027 16.41 4.59 -8.19
CA CYS A 1027 16.43 3.24 -8.73
C CYS A 1027 15.30 2.37 -8.19
N VAL A 1028 15.04 2.43 -6.88
CA VAL A 1028 13.91 1.71 -6.29
C VAL A 1028 12.58 2.25 -6.82
N LEU A 1029 12.41 3.58 -6.89
CA LEU A 1029 11.20 4.19 -7.46
C LEU A 1029 10.96 3.72 -8.90
N ASN A 1030 12.00 3.68 -9.74
CA ASN A 1030 11.93 3.19 -11.12
C ASN A 1030 11.46 1.73 -11.18
N LEU A 1031 12.06 0.84 -10.39
CA LEU A 1031 11.70 -0.58 -10.36
C LEU A 1031 10.28 -0.83 -9.81
N GLU A 1032 9.80 -0.02 -8.87
CA GLU A 1032 8.40 -0.06 -8.40
C GLU A 1032 7.41 0.34 -9.51
N ILE A 1033 7.76 1.33 -10.35
CA ILE A 1033 6.95 1.71 -11.52
C ILE A 1033 6.87 0.54 -12.51
N LEU A 1034 8.03 -0.03 -12.89
CA LEU A 1034 8.09 -1.15 -13.82
C LEU A 1034 7.32 -2.37 -13.31
N SER A 1035 7.46 -2.71 -12.02
CA SER A 1035 6.69 -3.79 -11.39
C SER A 1035 5.18 -3.55 -11.49
N ARG A 1036 4.73 -2.32 -11.23
CA ARG A 1036 3.31 -2.02 -11.35
C ARG A 1036 2.82 -2.11 -12.80
N TRP A 1037 3.64 -1.72 -13.77
CA TRP A 1037 3.32 -1.85 -15.20
C TRP A 1037 3.18 -3.30 -15.62
N VAL A 1038 4.05 -4.19 -15.16
CA VAL A 1038 3.87 -5.65 -15.35
C VAL A 1038 2.54 -6.11 -14.76
N GLY A 1039 2.20 -5.64 -13.56
CA GLY A 1039 0.90 -5.94 -12.94
C GLY A 1039 -0.31 -5.40 -13.72
N PHE A 1040 -0.15 -4.34 -14.52
CA PHE A 1040 -1.18 -3.83 -15.43
C PHE A 1040 -1.30 -4.71 -16.69
N VAL A 1041 -0.18 -5.16 -17.24
CA VAL A 1041 -0.15 -6.10 -18.37
C VAL A 1041 -0.79 -7.43 -18.00
N GLN A 1042 -0.49 -7.98 -16.82
CA GLN A 1042 -1.16 -9.19 -16.34
C GLN A 1042 -2.66 -8.96 -16.11
N ASP A 1043 -3.06 -7.79 -15.60
CA ASP A 1043 -4.47 -7.42 -15.47
C ASP A 1043 -5.19 -7.41 -16.83
N TRP A 1044 -4.53 -6.90 -17.87
CA TRP A 1044 -5.03 -6.94 -19.25
C TRP A 1044 -5.15 -8.38 -19.76
N GLU A 1045 -4.11 -9.21 -19.62
CA GLU A 1045 -4.15 -10.61 -20.08
C GLU A 1045 -5.30 -11.40 -19.43
N ARG A 1046 -5.47 -11.24 -18.11
CA ARG A 1046 -6.58 -11.85 -17.38
C ARG A 1046 -7.92 -11.41 -17.94
N ASP A 1047 -8.09 -10.11 -18.12
CA ASP A 1047 -9.36 -9.55 -18.57
C ASP A 1047 -9.66 -9.95 -20.02
N MET A 1048 -8.65 -10.04 -20.88
CA MET A 1048 -8.79 -10.55 -22.26
C MET A 1048 -9.14 -12.04 -22.28
N TYR A 1049 -8.49 -12.86 -21.45
CA TYR A 1049 -8.82 -14.28 -21.31
C TYR A 1049 -10.31 -14.46 -20.94
N PHE A 1050 -10.80 -13.74 -19.92
CA PHE A 1050 -12.20 -13.81 -19.54
C PHE A 1050 -13.14 -13.25 -20.61
N LEU A 1051 -12.78 -12.15 -21.26
CA LEU A 1051 -13.60 -11.54 -22.31
C LEU A 1051 -13.80 -12.48 -23.49
N LEU A 1052 -12.70 -13.06 -24.01
CA LEU A 1052 -12.74 -13.98 -25.16
C LEU A 1052 -13.48 -15.27 -24.82
N LEU A 1053 -13.24 -15.83 -23.63
CA LEU A 1053 -13.95 -17.02 -23.17
C LEU A 1053 -15.46 -16.77 -23.09
N ALA A 1054 -15.87 -15.60 -22.59
CA ALA A 1054 -17.28 -15.21 -22.57
C ALA A 1054 -17.87 -15.07 -23.98
N TRP A 1055 -17.13 -14.48 -24.91
CA TRP A 1055 -17.59 -14.30 -26.29
C TRP A 1055 -17.73 -15.61 -27.06
N VAL A 1056 -16.80 -16.56 -26.87
CA VAL A 1056 -16.92 -17.92 -27.44
C VAL A 1056 -18.17 -18.62 -26.90
N ARG A 1057 -18.38 -18.64 -25.58
CA ARG A 1057 -19.56 -19.26 -24.95
C ARG A 1057 -20.88 -18.63 -25.39
N GLN A 1058 -20.86 -17.36 -25.75
CA GLN A 1058 -22.03 -16.63 -26.23
C GLN A 1058 -22.20 -16.66 -27.76
N GLY A 1059 -21.35 -17.41 -28.48
CA GLY A 1059 -21.41 -17.52 -29.94
C GLY A 1059 -21.15 -16.20 -30.65
N LYS A 1060 -20.30 -15.33 -30.09
CA LYS A 1060 -20.03 -13.99 -30.64
C LYS A 1060 -18.81 -13.93 -31.56
N LEU A 1061 -17.90 -14.88 -31.41
CA LEU A 1061 -16.76 -15.06 -32.30
C LEU A 1061 -17.07 -16.18 -33.27
N ASP A 1062 -16.83 -15.93 -34.56
CA ASP A 1062 -17.07 -16.90 -35.61
C ASP A 1062 -15.92 -17.93 -35.66
N GLY A 1063 -16.26 -19.23 -35.63
CA GLY A 1063 -15.32 -20.34 -35.76
C GLY A 1063 -14.29 -20.53 -34.63
N ILE A 1064 -14.32 -19.72 -33.57
CA ILE A 1064 -13.38 -19.81 -32.43
C ILE A 1064 -13.97 -20.67 -31.32
N LYS A 1065 -13.17 -21.60 -30.78
CA LYS A 1065 -13.53 -22.51 -29.68
C LYS A 1065 -12.84 -22.13 -28.37
N GLU A 1066 -13.23 -22.82 -27.29
CA GLU A 1066 -12.64 -22.56 -25.97
C GLU A 1066 -11.16 -22.94 -25.91
N GLU A 1067 -10.77 -24.00 -26.61
CA GLU A 1067 -9.39 -24.48 -26.71
C GLU A 1067 -8.50 -23.42 -27.36
N ASP A 1068 -8.98 -22.78 -28.45
CA ASP A 1068 -8.25 -21.69 -29.12
C ASP A 1068 -7.98 -20.52 -28.15
N VAL A 1069 -8.96 -20.18 -27.30
CA VAL A 1069 -8.78 -19.14 -26.27
C VAL A 1069 -7.75 -19.59 -25.24
N ARG A 1070 -7.80 -20.85 -24.77
CA ARG A 1070 -6.79 -21.38 -23.83
C ARG A 1070 -5.40 -21.33 -24.45
N ASP A 1071 -5.25 -21.65 -25.73
CA ASP A 1071 -3.98 -21.68 -26.46
C ASP A 1071 -3.35 -20.30 -26.66
N ILE A 1072 -4.16 -19.24 -26.78
CA ILE A 1072 -3.63 -17.86 -26.79
C ILE A 1072 -2.83 -17.55 -25.52
N PHE A 1073 -3.27 -18.06 -24.36
CA PHE A 1073 -2.70 -17.73 -23.04
C PHE A 1073 -1.93 -18.91 -22.39
N SER A 1074 -1.87 -20.08 -23.03
CA SER A 1074 -1.20 -21.28 -22.51
C SER A 1074 0.32 -21.15 -22.55
N GLU A 1075 0.87 -20.55 -23.61
CA GLU A 1075 2.31 -20.39 -23.84
C GLU A 1075 2.73 -18.93 -24.02
N GLY A 1076 4.03 -18.68 -24.24
CA GLY A 1076 4.54 -17.35 -24.59
C GLY A 1076 3.99 -16.84 -25.93
N ASN A 1077 4.31 -15.59 -26.30
CA ASN A 1077 3.85 -14.93 -27.55
C ASN A 1077 2.34 -14.58 -27.63
N ILE A 1078 1.68 -14.35 -26.49
CA ILE A 1078 0.24 -14.01 -26.41
C ILE A 1078 -0.25 -13.04 -27.48
N ILE A 1079 0.45 -11.92 -27.73
CA ILE A 1079 0.01 -10.95 -28.76
C ILE A 1079 0.00 -11.56 -30.17
N ARG A 1080 1.01 -12.38 -30.50
CA ARG A 1080 1.06 -13.05 -31.81
C ARG A 1080 -0.07 -14.05 -31.93
N ASN A 1081 -0.24 -14.91 -30.94
CA ASN A 1081 -1.29 -15.93 -30.93
C ASN A 1081 -2.69 -15.28 -30.99
N LEU A 1082 -2.89 -14.18 -30.28
CA LEU A 1082 -4.14 -13.40 -30.32
C LEU A 1082 -4.45 -12.90 -31.73
N VAL A 1083 -3.48 -12.27 -32.41
CA VAL A 1083 -3.66 -11.75 -33.77
C VAL A 1083 -3.81 -12.87 -34.80
N ASP A 1084 -3.09 -13.97 -34.64
CA ASP A 1084 -3.17 -15.14 -35.53
C ASP A 1084 -4.51 -15.87 -35.41
N THR A 1085 -5.11 -15.85 -34.22
CA THR A 1085 -6.39 -16.49 -33.91
C THR A 1085 -7.57 -15.57 -34.26
N LEU A 1086 -7.52 -14.30 -33.85
CA LEU A 1086 -8.55 -13.31 -34.14
C LEU A 1086 -8.23 -12.64 -35.49
N LYS A 1087 -8.70 -13.26 -36.58
CA LYS A 1087 -8.60 -12.73 -37.95
C LYS A 1087 -9.92 -12.13 -38.43
N GLY A 1088 -9.86 -11.21 -39.40
CA GLY A 1088 -11.03 -10.62 -40.05
C GLY A 1088 -12.00 -9.97 -39.05
N GLU A 1089 -13.28 -10.33 -39.15
CA GLU A 1089 -14.35 -9.77 -38.31
C GLU A 1089 -14.15 -10.04 -36.80
N ASN A 1090 -13.49 -11.13 -36.43
CA ASN A 1090 -13.16 -11.41 -35.02
C ASN A 1090 -12.17 -10.37 -34.45
N MET A 1091 -11.23 -9.89 -35.27
CA MET A 1091 -10.32 -8.80 -34.87
C MET A 1091 -11.06 -7.46 -34.79
N ASN A 1092 -11.97 -7.19 -35.71
CA ASN A 1092 -12.82 -5.99 -35.66
C ASN A 1092 -13.65 -5.95 -34.37
N ALA A 1093 -14.24 -7.10 -34.00
CA ALA A 1093 -14.96 -7.29 -32.75
C ALA A 1093 -14.07 -7.02 -31.52
N PHE A 1094 -12.84 -7.55 -31.53
CA PHE A 1094 -11.86 -7.29 -30.48
C PHE A 1094 -11.47 -5.81 -30.37
N GLU A 1095 -11.18 -5.14 -31.49
CA GLU A 1095 -10.80 -3.72 -31.49
C GLU A 1095 -11.98 -2.80 -31.12
N SER A 1096 -13.23 -3.24 -31.32
CA SER A 1096 -14.44 -2.45 -31.00
C SER A 1096 -14.56 -2.04 -29.53
N VAL A 1097 -13.93 -2.80 -28.61
CA VAL A 1097 -13.91 -2.45 -27.19
C VAL A 1097 -12.89 -1.37 -26.85
N TYR A 1098 -12.08 -0.88 -27.80
CA TYR A 1098 -11.08 0.18 -27.62
C TYR A 1098 -11.57 1.53 -28.19
N PHE A 1099 -10.74 2.58 -28.11
CA PHE A 1099 -11.08 3.91 -28.68
C PHE A 1099 -10.95 3.91 -30.21
N PRO A 1100 -11.86 4.59 -30.95
CA PRO A 1100 -11.82 4.64 -32.42
C PRO A 1100 -10.53 5.26 -33.00
N GLU A 1101 -9.95 6.23 -32.31
CA GLU A 1101 -8.67 6.89 -32.69
C GLU A 1101 -7.46 5.95 -32.54
N ASN A 1102 -7.64 4.78 -31.93
CA ASN A 1102 -6.60 3.80 -31.61
C ASN A 1102 -6.75 2.48 -32.39
N LYS A 1103 -7.48 2.46 -33.51
CA LYS A 1103 -7.64 1.26 -34.35
C LYS A 1103 -6.30 0.79 -34.93
N GLY A 1104 -6.05 -0.52 -34.87
CA GLY A 1104 -4.80 -1.17 -35.31
C GLY A 1104 -3.99 -1.79 -34.16
N SER A 1105 -3.48 -3.01 -34.38
CA SER A 1105 -2.81 -3.85 -33.36
C SER A 1105 -1.47 -3.34 -32.81
N LYS A 1106 -0.94 -2.20 -33.28
CA LYS A 1106 0.38 -1.68 -32.87
C LYS A 1106 0.46 -1.33 -31.39
N TYR A 1107 -0.63 -0.86 -30.76
CA TYR A 1107 -0.64 -0.52 -29.33
C TYR A 1107 -0.47 -1.76 -28.45
N LEU A 1108 -0.85 -2.95 -28.92
CA LEU A 1108 -0.69 -4.22 -28.20
C LEU A 1108 0.78 -4.55 -27.95
N GLY A 1109 1.71 -4.02 -28.75
CA GLY A 1109 3.15 -4.23 -28.56
C GLY A 1109 3.65 -3.84 -27.16
N VAL A 1110 3.04 -2.82 -26.53
CA VAL A 1110 3.46 -2.36 -25.19
C VAL A 1110 3.30 -3.43 -24.12
N ARG A 1111 2.38 -4.38 -24.34
CA ARG A 1111 2.24 -5.57 -23.51
C ARG A 1111 3.58 -6.31 -23.46
N ASN A 1112 4.14 -6.64 -24.62
CA ASN A 1112 5.40 -7.36 -24.72
C ASN A 1112 6.53 -6.51 -24.14
N ASP A 1113 6.63 -5.25 -24.55
CA ASP A 1113 7.71 -4.37 -24.08
C ASP A 1113 7.78 -4.30 -22.54
N VAL A 1114 6.61 -4.25 -21.87
CA VAL A 1114 6.53 -4.22 -20.41
C VAL A 1114 6.76 -5.61 -19.80
N ALA A 1115 6.17 -6.67 -20.34
CA ALA A 1115 6.37 -8.04 -19.83
C ALA A 1115 7.81 -8.55 -20.02
N HIS A 1116 8.54 -7.98 -20.99
CA HIS A 1116 9.96 -8.21 -21.25
C HIS A 1116 10.89 -7.20 -20.57
N LEU A 1117 10.34 -6.27 -19.79
CA LEU A 1117 11.09 -5.31 -18.99
C LEU A 1117 12.05 -4.47 -19.84
N ASP A 1118 11.56 -3.98 -20.98
CA ASP A 1118 12.35 -3.25 -21.98
C ASP A 1118 13.07 -2.03 -21.40
N LEU A 1119 12.44 -1.31 -20.48
CA LEU A 1119 13.04 -0.16 -19.81
C LEU A 1119 14.12 -0.50 -18.78
N MET A 1120 14.40 -1.78 -18.53
CA MET A 1120 15.64 -2.15 -17.85
C MET A 1120 16.85 -2.10 -18.80
N ARG A 1121 16.64 -2.03 -20.12
CA ARG A 1121 17.66 -2.21 -21.15
C ARG A 1121 17.98 -0.89 -21.84
N LYS A 1122 19.24 -0.68 -22.24
CA LYS A 1122 19.68 0.58 -22.88
C LYS A 1122 18.86 0.87 -24.13
N ASN A 1123 18.50 -0.16 -24.88
CA ASN A 1123 17.71 -0.07 -26.11
C ASN A 1123 16.24 0.28 -25.88
N GLY A 1124 15.66 -0.02 -24.70
CA GLY A 1124 14.30 0.39 -24.35
C GLY A 1124 14.16 1.91 -24.19
N TRP A 1125 15.27 2.62 -23.92
CA TRP A 1125 15.32 4.08 -23.83
C TRP A 1125 15.67 4.74 -25.17
N ARG A 1126 15.04 4.31 -26.26
CA ARG A 1126 15.16 4.92 -27.60
C ARG A 1126 13.79 5.46 -28.01
N LEU A 1127 13.75 6.71 -28.49
CA LEU A 1127 12.55 7.25 -29.12
C LEU A 1127 12.55 6.93 -30.61
N GLU A 1128 11.37 6.64 -31.15
CA GLU A 1128 11.15 6.64 -32.59
C GLU A 1128 11.30 8.07 -33.13
N ALA A 1129 11.92 8.20 -34.31
CA ALA A 1129 12.12 9.50 -34.94
C ALA A 1129 10.79 10.25 -35.14
N GLY A 1130 10.74 11.51 -34.74
CA GLY A 1130 9.56 12.37 -34.89
C GLY A 1130 8.57 12.38 -33.70
N LYS A 1131 8.80 11.60 -32.64
CA LYS A 1131 8.02 11.72 -31.39
C LYS A 1131 8.48 12.92 -30.55
N THR A 1132 7.52 13.69 -30.03
CA THR A 1132 7.76 14.89 -29.20
C THR A 1132 7.56 14.64 -27.69
N CYS A 1133 7.30 13.39 -27.30
CA CYS A 1133 7.17 12.97 -25.91
C CYS A 1133 8.38 12.14 -25.47
N SER A 1134 8.67 12.13 -24.17
CA SER A 1134 9.70 11.28 -23.57
C SER A 1134 9.33 9.78 -23.62
N VAL A 1135 10.32 8.91 -23.38
CA VAL A 1135 10.12 7.45 -23.33
C VAL A 1135 9.09 7.07 -22.27
N MET A 1136 9.19 7.66 -21.06
CA MET A 1136 8.25 7.35 -19.98
C MET A 1136 6.82 7.80 -20.32
N GLU A 1137 6.65 8.97 -20.95
CA GLU A 1137 5.34 9.44 -21.42
C GLU A 1137 4.77 8.52 -22.51
N ASP A 1138 5.58 8.03 -23.44
CA ASP A 1138 5.15 7.08 -24.47
C ASP A 1138 4.62 5.79 -23.84
N TYR A 1139 5.37 5.19 -22.90
CA TYR A 1139 4.93 3.99 -22.19
C TYR A 1139 3.66 4.23 -21.36
N ILE A 1140 3.57 5.36 -20.64
CA ILE A 1140 2.36 5.72 -19.87
C ILE A 1140 1.14 5.79 -20.80
N ASN A 1141 1.27 6.45 -21.95
CA ASN A 1141 0.16 6.60 -22.88
C ASN A 1141 -0.20 5.30 -23.59
N ARG A 1142 0.79 4.51 -24.06
CA ARG A 1142 0.56 3.19 -24.65
C ARG A 1142 -0.09 2.23 -23.65
N LEU A 1143 0.33 2.23 -22.37
CA LEU A 1143 -0.32 1.45 -21.32
C LEU A 1143 -1.76 1.90 -21.04
N ARG A 1144 -2.02 3.22 -21.03
CA ARG A 1144 -3.38 3.75 -20.92
C ARG A 1144 -4.25 3.27 -22.08
N PHE A 1145 -3.70 3.22 -23.30
CA PHE A 1145 -4.41 2.70 -24.47
C PHE A 1145 -4.65 1.19 -24.39
N LEU A 1146 -3.65 0.40 -24.00
CA LEU A 1146 -3.81 -1.04 -23.75
C LEU A 1146 -4.93 -1.33 -22.74
N LEU A 1147 -5.06 -0.49 -21.72
CA LEU A 1147 -6.08 -0.63 -20.67
C LEU A 1147 -7.39 0.10 -20.98
N SER A 1148 -7.53 0.70 -22.16
CA SER A 1148 -8.66 1.57 -22.45
C SER A 1148 -10.00 0.84 -22.55
N TYR A 1149 -9.99 -0.49 -22.79
CA TYR A 1149 -11.19 -1.35 -22.75
C TYR A 1149 -12.00 -1.20 -21.44
N ASP A 1150 -11.32 -0.89 -20.32
CA ASP A 1150 -11.94 -0.49 -19.07
C ASP A 1150 -11.38 0.85 -18.58
N GLN A 1151 -12.22 1.89 -18.60
CA GLN A 1151 -11.89 3.24 -18.10
C GLN A 1151 -11.28 3.26 -16.69
N LYS A 1152 -11.71 2.35 -15.79
CA LYS A 1152 -11.16 2.25 -14.42
C LYS A 1152 -9.71 1.79 -14.46
N ARG A 1153 -9.36 0.85 -15.35
CA ARG A 1153 -7.99 0.35 -15.55
C ARG A 1153 -7.12 1.42 -16.19
N MET A 1154 -7.61 2.07 -17.25
CA MET A 1154 -6.90 3.20 -17.88
C MET A 1154 -6.58 4.31 -16.88
N ASN A 1155 -7.56 4.74 -16.07
CA ASN A 1155 -7.35 5.80 -15.07
C ASN A 1155 -6.46 5.35 -13.90
N ALA A 1156 -6.35 4.05 -13.65
CA ALA A 1156 -5.50 3.52 -12.59
C ALA A 1156 -4.01 3.72 -12.90
N VAL A 1157 -3.59 3.78 -14.17
CA VAL A 1157 -2.18 3.99 -14.56
C VAL A 1157 -1.63 5.27 -13.94
N THR A 1158 -2.26 6.41 -14.22
CA THR A 1158 -1.84 7.73 -13.71
C THR A 1158 -1.97 7.81 -12.20
N LYS A 1159 -3.08 7.30 -11.65
CA LYS A 1159 -3.33 7.34 -10.20
C LYS A 1159 -2.31 6.51 -9.43
N THR A 1160 -1.94 5.33 -9.92
CA THR A 1160 -0.94 4.51 -9.26
C THR A 1160 0.45 5.12 -9.37
N LEU A 1161 0.79 5.76 -10.50
CA LEU A 1161 2.04 6.51 -10.61
C LEU A 1161 2.11 7.63 -9.56
N GLN A 1162 1.04 8.43 -9.41
CA GLN A 1162 0.94 9.43 -8.33
C GLN A 1162 1.11 8.81 -6.94
N GLN A 1163 0.46 7.67 -6.67
CA GLN A 1163 0.58 6.96 -5.39
C GLN A 1163 1.99 6.43 -5.12
N ILE A 1164 2.70 5.95 -6.14
CA ILE A 1164 4.10 5.52 -6.01
C ILE A 1164 4.96 6.73 -5.61
N PHE A 1165 4.85 7.85 -6.33
CA PHE A 1165 5.57 9.09 -6.01
C PHE A 1165 5.23 9.59 -4.60
N ASP A 1166 3.96 9.61 -4.21
CA ASP A 1166 3.52 10.04 -2.87
C ASP A 1166 4.15 9.20 -1.75
N ARG A 1167 4.32 7.87 -1.96
CA ARG A 1167 5.01 6.98 -0.99
C ARG A 1167 6.47 7.37 -0.80
N HIS A 1168 7.12 7.80 -1.87
CA HIS A 1168 8.50 8.30 -1.87
C HIS A 1168 8.60 9.79 -1.50
N LYS A 1169 7.51 10.42 -1.03
CA LYS A 1169 7.46 11.85 -0.67
C LYS A 1169 7.77 12.78 -1.85
N VAL A 1170 7.36 12.40 -3.05
CA VAL A 1170 7.45 13.22 -4.27
C VAL A 1170 6.05 13.43 -4.83
N LYS A 1171 5.81 14.57 -5.46
CA LYS A 1171 4.57 14.89 -6.19
C LYS A 1171 4.87 14.99 -7.67
N ILE A 1172 4.08 14.29 -8.49
CA ILE A 1172 4.13 14.37 -9.95
C ILE A 1172 2.83 14.98 -10.48
N ARG A 1173 2.96 15.97 -11.39
CA ARG A 1173 1.83 16.63 -12.06
C ARG A 1173 1.82 16.29 -13.54
N PHE A 1174 0.61 16.09 -14.07
CA PHE A 1174 0.40 15.76 -15.48
C PHE A 1174 -0.50 16.80 -16.13
N THR A 1175 -0.19 17.13 -17.37
CA THR A 1175 -1.06 17.88 -18.28
C THR A 1175 -1.67 16.92 -19.31
N VAL A 1176 -2.86 17.25 -19.81
CA VAL A 1176 -3.55 16.49 -20.85
C VAL A 1176 -3.46 17.28 -22.15
N GLU A 1177 -2.81 16.72 -23.17
CA GLU A 1177 -2.70 17.31 -24.51
C GLU A 1177 -3.90 16.96 -25.40
N LYS A 1178 -3.90 17.49 -26.64
CA LYS A 1178 -4.86 17.07 -27.68
C LYS A 1178 -4.76 15.55 -27.89
N GLY A 1179 -5.91 14.91 -28.15
CA GLY A 1179 -6.01 13.44 -28.21
C GLY A 1179 -6.02 12.73 -26.85
N GLY A 1180 -5.96 13.44 -25.71
CA GLY A 1180 -6.04 12.82 -24.39
C GLY A 1180 -4.72 12.19 -23.91
N MET A 1181 -3.62 12.48 -24.59
CA MET A 1181 -2.25 12.12 -24.23
C MET A 1181 -1.83 12.84 -22.96
N LEU A 1182 -1.13 12.16 -22.06
CA LEU A 1182 -0.55 12.77 -20.87
C LEU A 1182 0.90 13.18 -21.13
N LYS A 1183 1.23 14.38 -20.64
CA LYS A 1183 2.62 14.82 -20.46
C LYS A 1183 2.91 15.10 -19.00
N ILE A 1184 4.17 14.93 -18.62
CA ILE A 1184 4.68 15.22 -17.29
C ILE A 1184 4.94 16.73 -17.25
N GLU A 1185 4.17 17.42 -16.43
CA GLU A 1185 4.31 18.87 -16.24
C GLU A 1185 5.44 19.17 -15.27
N ASP A 1186 5.44 18.50 -14.11
CA ASP A 1186 6.41 18.76 -13.07
C ASP A 1186 6.57 17.60 -12.08
N VAL A 1187 7.73 17.58 -11.42
CA VAL A 1187 8.10 16.65 -10.35
C VAL A 1187 8.70 17.48 -9.21
N THR A 1188 8.10 17.44 -8.03
CA THR A 1188 8.51 18.27 -6.88
C THR A 1188 8.54 17.47 -5.58
N ALA A 1189 9.45 17.79 -4.66
CA ALA A 1189 9.46 17.18 -3.33
C ALA A 1189 8.20 17.54 -2.52
N ASP A 1190 7.71 16.61 -1.70
CA ASP A 1190 6.71 16.92 -0.68
C ASP A 1190 7.35 17.69 0.48
N LYS A 1191 6.54 18.42 1.26
CA LYS A 1191 7.05 19.24 2.37
C LYS A 1191 6.82 18.57 3.72
N ILE A 1192 7.85 18.59 4.57
CA ILE A 1192 7.80 18.17 5.97
C ILE A 1192 7.52 19.42 6.80
N VAL A 1193 6.44 19.38 7.58
CA VAL A 1193 6.05 20.48 8.49
C VAL A 1193 6.52 20.16 9.90
N HIS A 1194 7.47 20.96 10.39
CA HIS A 1194 7.97 20.90 11.77
C HIS A 1194 7.20 21.87 12.67
N LEU A 1195 7.24 21.63 13.99
CA LEU A 1195 6.59 22.46 15.02
C LEU A 1195 5.08 22.67 14.76
N LYS A 1196 4.35 21.59 14.46
CA LYS A 1196 2.89 21.64 14.23
C LYS A 1196 2.18 22.13 15.50
N GLY A 1197 1.41 23.22 15.39
CA GLY A 1197 0.61 23.77 16.50
C GLY A 1197 1.20 24.99 17.21
N SER A 1198 2.37 25.49 16.79
CA SER A 1198 2.88 26.78 17.27
C SER A 1198 1.95 27.93 16.84
N ARG A 1199 1.95 29.04 17.61
CA ARG A 1199 1.31 30.31 17.19
C ARG A 1199 1.97 30.90 15.93
N LEU A 1200 3.22 30.52 15.68
CA LEU A 1200 4.01 30.83 14.49
C LEU A 1200 3.67 29.78 13.41
N SER A 1201 3.55 30.17 12.14
CA SER A 1201 3.35 29.22 11.04
C SER A 1201 4.43 28.13 11.07
N GLY A 1202 4.06 26.85 11.00
CA GLY A 1202 5.02 25.74 11.07
C GLY A 1202 6.12 25.84 10.01
N ILE A 1203 7.32 25.36 10.34
CA ILE A 1203 8.49 25.43 9.45
C ILE A 1203 8.36 24.32 8.39
N GLU A 1204 8.41 24.69 7.11
CA GLU A 1204 8.33 23.75 5.99
C GLU A 1204 9.71 23.50 5.36
N ILE A 1205 10.14 22.24 5.34
CA ILE A 1205 11.37 21.78 4.69
C ILE A 1205 11.03 20.76 3.59
N PRO A 1206 11.63 20.85 2.38
CA PRO A 1206 11.48 19.81 1.37
C PRO A 1206 11.96 18.45 1.88
N SER A 1207 11.22 17.39 1.62
CA SER A 1207 11.60 16.02 1.99
C SER A 1207 12.81 15.47 1.23
N HIS A 1208 13.15 16.09 0.10
CA HIS A 1208 14.26 15.72 -0.77
C HIS A 1208 14.99 16.97 -1.26
N GLY A 1209 16.31 16.88 -1.42
CA GLY A 1209 17.12 17.94 -2.00
C GLY A 1209 16.89 18.11 -3.50
N GLU A 1210 17.26 19.29 -4.03
CA GLU A 1210 17.09 19.65 -5.45
C GLU A 1210 17.73 18.62 -6.39
N ARG A 1211 18.91 18.11 -6.04
CA ARG A 1211 19.67 17.13 -6.84
C ARG A 1211 18.89 15.84 -7.10
N PHE A 1212 18.18 15.34 -6.08
CA PHE A 1212 17.33 14.16 -6.22
C PHE A 1212 16.18 14.45 -7.20
N ILE A 1213 15.52 15.60 -7.07
CA ILE A 1213 14.40 15.99 -7.93
C ILE A 1213 14.85 16.20 -9.37
N ASP A 1214 15.98 16.86 -9.61
CA ASP A 1214 16.53 17.08 -10.94
C ASP A 1214 16.89 15.77 -11.64
N THR A 1215 17.53 14.86 -10.92
CA THR A 1215 17.91 13.54 -11.44
C THR A 1215 16.68 12.69 -11.75
N LEU A 1216 15.67 12.69 -10.87
CA LEU A 1216 14.41 12.00 -11.11
C LEU A 1216 13.67 12.61 -12.31
N LYS A 1217 13.62 13.94 -12.43
CA LYS A 1217 13.00 14.63 -13.56
C LYS A 1217 13.71 14.25 -14.85
N ALA A 1218 15.05 14.24 -14.87
CA ALA A 1218 15.84 13.84 -16.03
C ALA A 1218 15.52 12.42 -16.51
N LEU A 1219 15.37 11.46 -15.60
CA LEU A 1219 14.91 10.11 -15.91
C LEU A 1219 13.50 10.11 -16.52
N MET A 1220 12.58 10.86 -15.90
CA MET A 1220 11.17 10.86 -16.30
C MET A 1220 10.89 11.56 -17.64
N VAL A 1221 11.73 12.51 -18.07
CA VAL A 1221 11.55 13.25 -19.33
C VAL A 1221 12.61 12.93 -20.38
N TYR A 1222 13.31 11.80 -20.27
CA TYR A 1222 14.35 11.41 -21.22
C TYR A 1222 13.80 10.84 -22.55
N PRO A 1223 14.45 11.14 -23.69
CA PRO A 1223 15.40 12.23 -23.91
C PRO A 1223 14.67 13.58 -23.86
N ARG A 1224 15.35 14.64 -23.39
CA ARG A 1224 14.78 15.99 -23.47
C ARG A 1224 14.62 16.36 -24.95
N GLY A 1225 13.39 16.62 -25.38
CA GLY A 1225 13.09 17.28 -26.65
C GLY A 1225 13.43 18.75 -26.60
#